data_AF-A0A0B8RRT7-F1
#
_entry.id   AF-A0A0B8RRT7-F1
#
_cell.length_a   1.000
_cell.length_b   1.000
_cell.length_c   1.000
_cell.angle_alpha   90.00
_cell.angle_beta   90.00
_cell.angle_gamma   90.00
#
_symmetry.space_group_name_H-M   'P 1'
#
loop_
_entity.id
_entity.type
_entity.pdbx_description
1 polymer ?
#
loop_
_entity_poly.entity_id
_entity_poly.type
_entity_poly.pdbx_seq_one_letter_code
_entity_poly.pdbx_strand_id
1 'polypeptide(L)'
;MSEGPFTLSVLIRTIRSARTQAEERELVQRESAKIRSAFRGNESGNRASNLAKLLYIYMLGYPAYFGQMECLKLIASARLHEKRIGYLGAALLLDEKQDTHLLLTNSIKNDLLHSNPWVRGLALSTLGSLGSAAMLQDLVQEVRQLAKGGQHTVRRKAVVCAVHIIRKVPTLVDMFTPLGEQLLNEKIQSILHSTIMLIAEMCEKSSQALQHFSKFVPQLAGILRNLVVAGYCPNNTIAGISEPFLQVQLLRLLRILGRDNTEASDAMNDSLAQVATNTETTRNVGNAILYETVLTIMGIQSTSGLRVLAINILGRFLLNKDRNIRYVALTSLQKLLQTENNAVQRHRSTILGCLMDPDSTVKRRALQLSLSLINHANIRTTTKELLAFMESSTPDLKSECASGLFLAAENFAPNKRWHIDTILQILIMAGSYIRDDAVPNLIHLIGGAKELHSYAVHQLYGAVGQDISQQPLVQVATWCLGEYGHFLLDGNCDEVEPQQVDAEDVLSLLERVLQSHLSLPSTRAYALTALMKLGTRLQDADINRIRSLVSIYCSCHDVELQQRAVEYNILFRKYDHLRASILEKMPVVEKFGDGQESRETDQNGNEIVTPIVLQGEPSTDPKPQEPNQVFDLLDLLGDPVDTSPAPSNPAHAGTGSFLGLLQDLKPSEAVPSRMEVYKQNGLLVEFSMSRAPGESALLLITATVINTNSGDVENFSMQVAVPKSFQVDLLAPSSSTVPSQGGPPVTQVIRVMNPKQIPLRMRLRFSYTLPSGAVVQHVEELNSFPETAWK
;
A
#
# COMPACT_ATOMS: atom_id res chain seq x y z
N MET A 1 -15.43 29.87 -47.99
CA MET A 1 -16.68 29.12 -47.76
C MET A 1 -16.78 28.84 -46.27
N SER A 2 -17.94 28.98 -45.65
CA SER A 2 -18.14 28.64 -44.24
C SER A 2 -18.33 27.13 -44.08
N GLU A 3 -17.30 26.41 -43.62
CA GLU A 3 -17.45 25.00 -43.27
C GLU A 3 -18.46 24.85 -42.13
N GLY A 4 -19.53 24.08 -42.37
CA GLY A 4 -20.46 23.69 -41.32
C GLY A 4 -19.76 22.83 -40.24
N PRO A 5 -20.32 22.76 -39.02
CA PRO A 5 -19.69 22.00 -37.93
C PRO A 5 -19.52 20.53 -38.32
N PHE A 6 -18.28 20.03 -38.31
CA PHE A 6 -17.98 18.64 -38.68
C PHE A 6 -18.86 17.65 -37.91
N THR A 7 -19.25 16.57 -38.58
CA THR A 7 -19.85 15.41 -37.93
C THR A 7 -18.78 14.62 -37.16
N LEU A 8 -19.21 13.83 -36.16
CA LEU A 8 -18.30 13.00 -35.36
C LEU A 8 -17.42 12.08 -36.21
N SER A 9 -17.96 11.49 -37.28
CA SER A 9 -17.20 10.62 -38.19
C SER A 9 -16.12 11.36 -38.99
N VAL A 10 -16.35 12.63 -39.36
CA VAL A 10 -15.33 13.46 -40.00
C VAL A 10 -14.25 13.86 -39.00
N LEU A 11 -14.61 14.28 -37.77
CA LEU A 11 -13.64 14.58 -36.71
C LEU A 11 -12.70 13.39 -36.45
N ILE A 12 -13.26 12.19 -36.27
CA ILE A 12 -12.49 10.95 -36.07
C ILE A 12 -11.57 10.69 -37.27
N ARG A 13 -12.04 10.92 -38.51
CA ARG A 13 -11.23 10.71 -39.72
C ARG A 13 -10.07 11.71 -39.82
N THR A 14 -10.30 12.98 -39.48
CA THR A 14 -9.28 14.04 -39.50
C THR A 14 -8.22 13.80 -38.40
N ILE A 15 -8.65 13.48 -37.17
CA ILE A 15 -7.72 13.11 -36.09
C ILE A 15 -6.89 11.87 -36.47
N ARG A 16 -7.52 10.84 -37.05
CA ARG A 16 -6.81 9.65 -37.57
C ARG A 16 -5.95 9.89 -38.82
N SER A 17 -5.95 11.10 -39.39
CA SER A 17 -5.05 11.48 -40.48
C SER A 17 -3.82 12.27 -40.02
N ALA A 18 -3.79 12.71 -38.74
CA ALA A 18 -2.62 13.31 -38.14
C ALA A 18 -1.46 12.30 -38.09
N ARG A 19 -0.26 12.76 -38.45
CA ARG A 19 0.97 11.96 -38.48
C ARG A 19 1.78 12.08 -37.20
N THR A 20 1.52 13.12 -36.40
CA THR A 20 2.23 13.40 -35.15
C THR A 20 1.25 13.77 -34.05
N GLN A 21 1.61 13.51 -32.79
CA GLN A 21 0.81 13.93 -31.64
C GLN A 21 0.72 15.48 -31.52
N ALA A 22 1.66 16.23 -32.11
CA ALA A 22 1.60 17.69 -32.16
C ALA A 22 0.49 18.19 -33.11
N GLU A 23 0.41 17.60 -34.30
CA GLU A 23 -0.65 17.85 -35.28
C GLU A 23 -2.03 17.43 -34.75
N GLU A 24 -2.10 16.27 -34.08
CA GLU A 24 -3.29 15.81 -33.37
C GLU A 24 -3.77 16.81 -32.31
N ARG A 25 -2.84 17.28 -31.45
CA ARG A 25 -3.12 18.32 -30.44
C ARG A 25 -3.63 19.61 -31.06
N GLU A 26 -3.05 20.07 -32.18
CA GLU A 26 -3.49 21.30 -32.85
C GLU A 26 -4.92 21.15 -33.41
N LEU A 27 -5.22 20.03 -34.07
CA LEU A 27 -6.55 19.70 -34.59
C LEU A 27 -7.59 19.62 -33.48
N VAL A 28 -7.27 18.95 -32.36
CA VAL A 28 -8.13 18.86 -31.18
C VAL A 28 -8.33 20.23 -30.52
N GLN A 29 -7.28 21.05 -30.40
CA GLN A 29 -7.41 22.42 -29.86
C GLN A 29 -8.31 23.28 -30.75
N ARG A 30 -8.12 23.24 -32.07
CA ARG A 30 -8.90 23.96 -33.08
C ARG A 30 -10.40 23.58 -33.03
N GLU A 31 -10.71 22.30 -32.95
CA GLU A 31 -12.11 21.83 -32.86
C GLU A 31 -12.72 22.05 -31.47
N SER A 32 -11.94 21.89 -30.39
CA SER A 32 -12.42 22.23 -29.04
C SER A 32 -12.76 23.73 -28.91
N ALA A 33 -12.05 24.61 -29.63
CA ALA A 33 -12.38 26.04 -29.70
C ALA A 33 -13.71 26.28 -30.43
N LYS A 34 -13.94 25.63 -31.58
CA LYS A 34 -15.25 25.67 -32.26
C LYS A 34 -16.38 25.20 -31.34
N ILE A 35 -16.18 24.09 -30.61
CA ILE A 35 -17.17 23.55 -29.66
C ILE A 35 -17.44 24.54 -28.51
N ARG A 36 -16.41 25.14 -27.89
CA ARG A 36 -16.57 26.18 -26.85
C ARG A 36 -17.39 27.37 -27.35
N SER A 37 -17.14 27.85 -28.57
CA SER A 37 -17.90 28.94 -29.18
C SER A 37 -19.35 28.55 -29.46
N ALA A 38 -19.60 27.34 -29.98
CA ALA A 38 -20.96 26.85 -30.26
C ALA A 38 -21.80 26.68 -28.98
N PHE A 39 -21.19 26.23 -27.86
CA PHE A 39 -21.88 26.17 -26.56
C PHE A 39 -22.23 27.56 -26.01
N ARG A 40 -21.38 28.57 -26.20
CA ARG A 40 -21.70 29.98 -25.87
C ARG A 40 -22.85 30.51 -26.73
N GLY A 41 -22.93 30.11 -28.00
CA GLY A 41 -24.02 30.48 -28.93
C GLY A 41 -25.38 29.84 -28.65
N ASN A 42 -25.48 28.90 -27.70
CA ASN A 42 -26.72 28.23 -27.29
C ASN A 42 -27.49 27.46 -28.41
N GLU A 43 -26.87 27.18 -29.55
CA GLU A 43 -27.47 26.44 -30.67
C GLU A 43 -28.01 25.05 -30.24
N SER A 44 -29.33 24.91 -30.13
CA SER A 44 -29.97 23.70 -29.63
C SER A 44 -29.75 22.49 -30.55
N GLY A 45 -29.92 22.65 -31.86
CA GLY A 45 -29.84 21.55 -32.83
C GLY A 45 -28.45 20.89 -32.94
N ASN A 46 -27.38 21.66 -32.78
CA ASN A 46 -26.01 21.16 -32.92
C ASN A 46 -25.41 20.64 -31.59
N ARG A 47 -26.04 20.94 -30.43
CA ARG A 47 -25.51 20.64 -29.09
C ARG A 47 -25.15 19.16 -28.89
N ALA A 48 -26.00 18.23 -29.29
CA ALA A 48 -25.71 16.78 -29.16
C ALA A 48 -24.54 16.31 -30.03
N SER A 49 -24.40 16.82 -31.26
CA SER A 49 -23.25 16.52 -32.14
C SER A 49 -21.94 17.09 -31.56
N ASN A 50 -22.00 18.31 -31.04
CA ASN A 50 -20.85 18.98 -30.43
C ASN A 50 -20.43 18.32 -29.11
N LEU A 51 -21.36 17.86 -28.26
CA LEU A 51 -21.02 17.06 -27.08
C LEU A 51 -20.45 15.69 -27.48
N ALA A 52 -21.03 14.99 -28.46
CA ALA A 52 -20.50 13.68 -28.90
C ALA A 52 -19.04 13.78 -29.42
N LYS A 53 -18.70 14.88 -30.11
CA LYS A 53 -17.31 15.21 -30.48
C LYS A 53 -16.42 15.49 -29.26
N LEU A 54 -16.92 16.22 -28.27
CA LEU A 54 -16.19 16.49 -27.04
C LEU A 54 -15.93 15.22 -26.20
N LEU A 55 -16.88 14.27 -26.17
CA LEU A 55 -16.69 12.98 -25.51
C LEU A 55 -15.64 12.10 -26.20
N TYR A 56 -15.50 12.20 -27.53
CA TYR A 56 -14.39 11.56 -28.24
C TYR A 56 -13.04 12.23 -27.93
N ILE A 57 -13.01 13.57 -27.87
CA ILE A 57 -11.83 14.34 -27.43
C ILE A 57 -11.41 13.96 -26.01
N TYR A 58 -12.37 13.77 -25.10
CA TYR A 58 -12.12 13.29 -23.74
C TYR A 58 -11.57 11.86 -23.70
N MET A 59 -12.09 10.96 -24.54
CA MET A 59 -11.60 9.58 -24.68
C MET A 59 -10.14 9.48 -25.16
N LEU A 60 -9.64 10.52 -25.83
CA LEU A 60 -8.22 10.67 -26.22
C LEU A 60 -7.34 11.27 -25.08
N GLY A 61 -7.91 11.58 -23.92
CA GLY A 61 -7.20 12.13 -22.75
C GLY A 61 -7.16 13.67 -22.67
N TYR A 62 -7.92 14.39 -23.51
CA TYR A 62 -7.92 15.86 -23.51
C TYR A 62 -8.99 16.46 -22.57
N PRO A 63 -8.73 17.64 -21.97
CA PRO A 63 -9.63 18.25 -20.98
C PRO A 63 -10.97 18.70 -21.58
N ALA A 64 -12.07 18.20 -20.99
CA ALA A 64 -13.44 18.38 -21.49
C ALA A 64 -14.43 18.99 -20.47
N TYR A 65 -13.94 19.48 -19.32
CA TYR A 65 -14.74 20.00 -18.19
C TYR A 65 -15.85 20.99 -18.61
N PHE A 66 -15.59 21.85 -19.58
CA PHE A 66 -16.56 22.84 -20.08
C PHE A 66 -17.82 22.23 -20.76
N GLY A 67 -17.84 20.91 -21.00
CA GLY A 67 -19.02 20.18 -21.49
C GLY A 67 -20.03 19.77 -20.42
N GLN A 68 -19.64 19.76 -19.13
CA GLN A 68 -20.44 19.20 -18.03
C GLN A 68 -21.86 19.79 -17.93
N MET A 69 -22.00 21.12 -18.02
CA MET A 69 -23.31 21.79 -18.00
C MET A 69 -24.14 21.53 -19.27
N GLU A 70 -23.50 21.27 -20.41
CA GLU A 70 -24.21 20.94 -21.65
C GLU A 70 -24.72 19.49 -21.64
N CYS A 71 -24.08 18.57 -20.89
CA CYS A 71 -24.63 17.25 -20.59
C CYS A 71 -25.98 17.39 -19.87
N LEU A 72 -26.05 18.20 -18.81
CA LEU A 72 -27.28 18.45 -18.06
C LEU A 72 -28.38 19.08 -18.93
N LYS A 73 -28.05 20.08 -19.76
CA LYS A 73 -28.99 20.68 -20.73
C LYS A 73 -29.53 19.66 -21.73
N LEU A 74 -28.73 18.68 -22.16
CA LEU A 74 -29.17 17.60 -23.06
C LEU A 74 -30.00 16.53 -22.34
N ILE A 75 -29.73 16.24 -21.07
CA ILE A 75 -30.59 15.40 -20.24
C ILE A 75 -31.97 16.07 -20.04
N ALA A 76 -32.01 17.39 -19.84
CA ALA A 76 -33.27 18.14 -19.73
C ALA A 76 -34.09 18.22 -21.04
N SER A 77 -33.54 17.81 -22.18
CA SER A 77 -34.27 17.79 -23.46
C SER A 77 -35.36 16.71 -23.50
N ALA A 78 -36.44 16.97 -24.23
CA ALA A 78 -37.48 15.98 -24.51
C ALA A 78 -37.05 14.92 -25.54
N ARG A 79 -35.99 15.15 -26.33
CA ARG A 79 -35.60 14.23 -27.42
C ARG A 79 -34.74 13.07 -26.91
N LEU A 80 -35.19 11.83 -27.15
CA LEU A 80 -34.48 10.61 -26.70
C LEU A 80 -33.01 10.54 -27.16
N HIS A 81 -32.67 11.03 -28.35
CA HIS A 81 -31.29 11.03 -28.84
C HIS A 81 -30.41 12.07 -28.12
N GLU A 82 -30.96 13.23 -27.78
CA GLU A 82 -30.29 14.25 -26.98
C GLU A 82 -30.08 13.75 -25.55
N LYS A 83 -31.13 13.22 -24.90
CA LYS A 83 -31.03 12.53 -23.60
C LYS A 83 -29.97 11.43 -23.61
N ARG A 84 -29.90 10.60 -24.65
CA ARG A 84 -28.93 9.49 -24.75
C ARG A 84 -27.48 9.99 -24.75
N ILE A 85 -27.18 11.08 -25.47
CA ILE A 85 -25.83 11.68 -25.48
C ILE A 85 -25.57 12.45 -24.17
N GLY A 86 -26.58 13.13 -23.61
CA GLY A 86 -26.48 13.78 -22.30
C GLY A 86 -26.17 12.81 -21.16
N TYR A 87 -26.90 11.69 -21.07
CA TYR A 87 -26.67 10.64 -20.06
C TYR A 87 -25.34 9.90 -20.23
N LEU A 88 -24.89 9.69 -21.46
CA LEU A 88 -23.55 9.16 -21.74
C LEU A 88 -22.46 10.16 -21.33
N GLY A 89 -22.67 11.45 -21.61
CA GLY A 89 -21.73 12.51 -21.21
C GLY A 89 -21.68 12.73 -19.71
N ALA A 90 -22.82 12.63 -19.01
CA ALA A 90 -22.87 12.63 -17.56
C ALA A 90 -22.05 11.47 -16.97
N ALA A 91 -22.25 10.25 -17.46
CA ALA A 91 -21.53 9.05 -17.00
C ALA A 91 -20.03 8.98 -17.40
N LEU A 92 -19.49 10.03 -18.04
CA LEU A 92 -18.08 10.13 -18.43
C LEU A 92 -17.40 11.41 -17.93
N LEU A 93 -18.13 12.52 -17.79
CA LEU A 93 -17.58 13.84 -17.46
C LEU A 93 -17.97 14.36 -16.06
N LEU A 94 -18.89 13.72 -15.34
CA LEU A 94 -19.28 14.14 -13.99
C LEU A 94 -18.70 13.16 -12.97
N ASP A 95 -17.98 13.70 -11.98
CA ASP A 95 -17.45 12.96 -10.82
C ASP A 95 -18.30 13.22 -9.57
N GLU A 96 -18.23 12.35 -8.56
CA GLU A 96 -18.93 12.44 -7.25
C GLU A 96 -18.59 13.67 -6.38
N LYS A 97 -17.88 14.68 -6.93
CA LYS A 97 -17.35 15.85 -6.23
C LYS A 97 -17.89 17.19 -6.76
N GLN A 98 -18.95 17.19 -7.58
CA GLN A 98 -19.42 18.41 -8.26
C GLN A 98 -20.88 18.77 -7.92
N ASP A 99 -21.12 20.04 -7.54
CA ASP A 99 -22.44 20.57 -7.12
C ASP A 99 -23.58 20.33 -8.14
N THR A 100 -23.22 20.07 -9.39
CA THR A 100 -24.10 19.58 -10.46
C THR A 100 -24.97 18.36 -10.11
N HIS A 101 -24.65 17.59 -9.07
CA HIS A 101 -25.44 16.42 -8.68
C HIS A 101 -26.92 16.74 -8.42
N LEU A 102 -27.26 17.85 -7.77
CA LEU A 102 -28.66 18.18 -7.45
C LEU A 102 -29.53 18.35 -8.72
N LEU A 103 -28.98 18.98 -9.76
CA LEU A 103 -29.61 19.12 -11.06
C LEU A 103 -29.77 17.77 -11.77
N LEU A 104 -28.78 16.89 -11.63
CA LEU A 104 -28.83 15.52 -12.16
C LEU A 104 -29.88 14.67 -11.42
N THR A 105 -29.99 14.77 -10.09
CA THR A 105 -30.98 14.04 -9.27
C THR A 105 -32.40 14.36 -9.70
N ASN A 106 -32.74 15.66 -9.81
CA ASN A 106 -34.05 16.11 -10.27
C ASN A 106 -34.32 15.61 -11.70
N SER A 107 -33.35 15.74 -12.60
CA SER A 107 -33.47 15.27 -13.99
C SER A 107 -33.73 13.75 -14.09
N ILE A 108 -33.00 12.94 -13.29
CA ILE A 108 -33.19 11.50 -13.20
C ILE A 108 -34.57 11.17 -12.61
N LYS A 109 -35.02 11.84 -11.53
CA LYS A 109 -36.34 11.62 -10.91
C LYS A 109 -37.47 11.76 -11.93
N ASN A 110 -37.44 12.81 -12.74
CA ASN A 110 -38.40 13.04 -13.82
C ASN A 110 -38.33 11.95 -14.91
N ASP A 111 -37.13 11.52 -15.30
CA ASP A 111 -36.94 10.49 -16.34
C ASP A 111 -37.21 9.05 -15.88
N LEU A 112 -37.17 8.77 -14.57
CA LEU A 112 -37.65 7.52 -13.98
C LEU A 112 -39.18 7.42 -14.05
N LEU A 113 -39.89 8.54 -13.92
CA LEU A 113 -41.35 8.63 -14.02
C LEU A 113 -41.84 8.69 -15.49
N HIS A 114 -41.05 9.30 -16.38
CA HIS A 114 -41.36 9.50 -17.80
C HIS A 114 -41.93 8.26 -18.51
N SER A 115 -42.95 8.41 -19.36
CA SER A 115 -43.72 7.30 -19.94
C SER A 115 -42.91 6.30 -20.78
N ASN A 116 -41.93 6.78 -21.54
CA ASN A 116 -41.13 5.96 -22.44
C ASN A 116 -40.13 5.03 -21.68
N PRO A 117 -40.23 3.69 -21.83
CA PRO A 117 -39.33 2.72 -21.18
C PRO A 117 -37.84 2.94 -21.49
N TRP A 118 -37.51 3.45 -22.68
CA TRP A 118 -36.11 3.72 -23.07
C TRP A 118 -35.51 4.90 -22.30
N VAL A 119 -36.32 5.88 -21.89
CA VAL A 119 -35.88 7.01 -21.05
C VAL A 119 -35.61 6.54 -19.62
N ARG A 120 -36.57 5.81 -19.01
CA ARG A 120 -36.37 5.14 -17.71
C ARG A 120 -35.13 4.24 -17.72
N GLY A 121 -34.94 3.50 -18.82
CA GLY A 121 -33.80 2.62 -19.03
C GLY A 121 -32.46 3.34 -19.24
N LEU A 122 -32.43 4.63 -19.59
CA LEU A 122 -31.22 5.46 -19.56
C LEU A 122 -30.96 5.98 -18.14
N ALA A 123 -31.96 6.59 -17.51
CA ALA A 123 -31.89 7.13 -16.15
C ALA A 123 -31.41 6.08 -15.12
N LEU A 124 -32.00 4.88 -15.11
CA LEU A 124 -31.54 3.75 -14.27
C LEU A 124 -30.11 3.30 -14.58
N SER A 125 -29.65 3.45 -15.82
CA SER A 125 -28.31 3.04 -16.24
C SER A 125 -27.24 4.01 -15.71
N THR A 126 -27.52 5.32 -15.79
CA THR A 126 -26.63 6.34 -15.22
C THR A 126 -26.68 6.32 -13.70
N LEU A 127 -27.86 6.16 -13.08
CA LEU A 127 -27.99 6.08 -11.62
C LEU A 127 -27.22 4.87 -11.04
N GLY A 128 -27.26 3.72 -11.70
CA GLY A 128 -26.47 2.53 -11.33
C GLY A 128 -24.97 2.58 -11.68
N SER A 129 -24.46 3.72 -12.15
CA SER A 129 -23.05 3.92 -12.52
C SER A 129 -22.41 5.16 -11.87
N LEU A 130 -23.19 6.22 -11.65
CA LEU A 130 -22.78 7.54 -11.16
C LEU A 130 -23.50 7.94 -9.84
N GLY A 131 -24.32 7.05 -9.28
CA GLY A 131 -25.09 7.37 -8.07
C GLY A 131 -24.22 7.65 -6.86
N SER A 132 -24.21 8.90 -6.39
CA SER A 132 -23.69 9.22 -5.05
C SER A 132 -24.68 8.77 -3.97
N ALA A 133 -24.23 8.62 -2.73
CA ALA A 133 -25.04 8.09 -1.64
C ALA A 133 -26.38 8.86 -1.44
N ALA A 134 -26.34 10.19 -1.52
CA ALA A 134 -27.53 11.04 -1.43
C ALA A 134 -28.49 10.83 -2.61
N MET A 135 -27.99 10.80 -3.86
CA MET A 135 -28.80 10.55 -5.05
C MET A 135 -29.53 9.20 -4.98
N LEU A 136 -28.87 8.19 -4.39
CA LEU A 136 -29.41 6.85 -4.25
C LEU A 136 -30.45 6.75 -3.12
N GLN A 137 -30.33 7.55 -2.06
CA GLN A 137 -31.35 7.72 -1.02
C GLN A 137 -32.60 8.44 -1.56
N ASP A 138 -32.43 9.55 -2.29
CA ASP A 138 -33.53 10.38 -2.83
C ASP A 138 -34.43 9.70 -3.87
N LEU A 139 -33.93 8.63 -4.49
CA LEU A 139 -34.53 7.93 -5.64
C LEU A 139 -34.83 6.45 -5.37
N VAL A 140 -34.62 5.97 -4.14
CA VAL A 140 -34.72 4.54 -3.78
C VAL A 140 -36.14 3.99 -4.00
N GLN A 141 -37.18 4.78 -3.72
CA GLN A 141 -38.57 4.30 -3.82
C GLN A 141 -39.01 4.16 -5.28
N GLU A 142 -38.60 5.07 -6.16
CA GLU A 142 -38.84 5.00 -7.60
C GLU A 142 -38.14 3.77 -8.21
N VAL A 143 -36.88 3.52 -7.85
CA VAL A 143 -36.15 2.31 -8.29
C VAL A 143 -36.85 1.04 -7.79
N ARG A 144 -37.27 1.01 -6.52
CA ARG A 144 -38.01 -0.11 -5.90
C ARG A 144 -39.36 -0.35 -6.58
N GLN A 145 -40.09 0.70 -6.96
CA GLN A 145 -41.37 0.61 -7.66
C GLN A 145 -41.19 0.09 -9.09
N LEU A 146 -40.18 0.59 -9.83
CA LEU A 146 -39.83 0.12 -11.17
C LEU A 146 -39.32 -1.33 -11.17
N ALA A 147 -38.68 -1.78 -10.10
CA ALA A 147 -38.29 -3.18 -9.92
C ALA A 147 -39.47 -4.13 -9.63
N LYS A 148 -40.61 -3.63 -9.14
CA LYS A 148 -41.85 -4.41 -9.00
C LYS A 148 -42.67 -4.44 -10.29
N GLY A 149 -43.10 -3.27 -10.77
CA GLY A 149 -44.10 -3.13 -11.85
C GLY A 149 -43.54 -2.81 -13.25
N GLY A 150 -42.22 -2.73 -13.42
CA GLY A 150 -41.62 -2.35 -14.70
C GLY A 150 -41.71 -3.42 -15.79
N GLN A 151 -41.74 -2.97 -17.05
CA GLN A 151 -41.51 -3.85 -18.21
C GLN A 151 -40.16 -4.57 -18.07
N HIS A 152 -40.02 -5.79 -18.59
CA HIS A 152 -38.89 -6.70 -18.30
C HIS A 152 -37.49 -6.06 -18.42
N THR A 153 -37.26 -5.23 -19.45
CA THR A 153 -35.99 -4.52 -19.68
C THR A 153 -35.71 -3.43 -18.63
N VAL A 154 -36.73 -2.67 -18.24
CA VAL A 154 -36.66 -1.64 -17.19
C VAL A 154 -36.54 -2.31 -15.81
N ARG A 155 -37.31 -3.38 -15.55
CA ARG A 155 -37.28 -4.15 -14.30
C ARG A 155 -35.91 -4.77 -14.06
N ARG A 156 -35.29 -5.39 -15.06
CA ARG A 156 -33.89 -5.88 -14.99
C ARG A 156 -32.92 -4.74 -14.58
N LYS A 157 -33.02 -3.58 -15.23
CA LYS A 157 -32.18 -2.42 -14.91
C LYS A 157 -32.44 -1.86 -13.51
N ALA A 158 -33.68 -1.86 -13.04
CA ALA A 158 -34.03 -1.40 -11.69
C ALA A 158 -33.47 -2.32 -10.60
N VAL A 159 -33.49 -3.65 -10.82
CA VAL A 159 -32.87 -4.62 -9.90
C VAL A 159 -31.34 -4.46 -9.87
N VAL A 160 -30.68 -4.28 -11.02
CA VAL A 160 -29.23 -3.99 -11.07
C VAL A 160 -28.90 -2.62 -10.47
N CYS A 161 -29.78 -1.63 -10.59
CA CYS A 161 -29.64 -0.35 -9.89
C CYS A 161 -29.77 -0.52 -8.36
N ALA A 162 -30.66 -1.39 -7.89
CA ALA A 162 -30.77 -1.73 -6.46
C ALA A 162 -29.50 -2.41 -5.91
N VAL A 163 -28.80 -3.22 -6.72
CA VAL A 163 -27.45 -3.74 -6.36
C VAL A 163 -26.48 -2.59 -6.07
N HIS A 164 -26.47 -1.56 -6.94
CA HIS A 164 -25.62 -0.38 -6.75
C HIS A 164 -26.04 0.45 -5.53
N ILE A 165 -27.34 0.62 -5.28
CA ILE A 165 -27.86 1.27 -4.07
C ILE A 165 -27.32 0.59 -2.80
N ILE A 166 -27.41 -0.74 -2.72
CA ILE A 166 -26.99 -1.50 -1.52
C ILE A 166 -25.47 -1.50 -1.32
N ARG A 167 -24.68 -1.48 -2.41
CA ARG A 167 -23.21 -1.31 -2.35
C ARG A 167 -22.78 0.06 -1.79
N LYS A 168 -23.49 1.13 -2.16
CA LYS A 168 -23.19 2.51 -1.73
C LYS A 168 -23.83 2.87 -0.37
N VAL A 169 -25.00 2.31 -0.07
CA VAL A 169 -25.82 2.66 1.11
C VAL A 169 -26.40 1.38 1.75
N PRO A 170 -25.59 0.65 2.56
CA PRO A 170 -26.01 -0.62 3.16
C PRO A 170 -27.22 -0.55 4.09
N THR A 171 -27.54 0.63 4.65
CA THR A 171 -28.69 0.84 5.54
C THR A 171 -30.05 0.67 4.86
N LEU A 172 -30.11 0.57 3.53
CA LEU A 172 -31.36 0.44 2.76
C LEU A 172 -31.75 -1.03 2.47
N VAL A 173 -30.97 -2.02 2.95
CA VAL A 173 -31.18 -3.46 2.70
C VAL A 173 -32.59 -3.93 3.01
N ASP A 174 -33.16 -3.56 4.17
CA ASP A 174 -34.45 -4.08 4.62
C ASP A 174 -35.63 -3.72 3.71
N MET A 175 -35.52 -2.60 2.97
CA MET A 175 -36.52 -2.25 1.97
C MET A 175 -36.50 -3.18 0.74
N PHE A 176 -35.35 -3.78 0.45
CA PHE A 176 -35.14 -4.69 -0.68
C PHE A 176 -35.34 -6.17 -0.33
N THR A 177 -35.31 -6.56 0.95
CA THR A 177 -35.63 -7.93 1.41
C THR A 177 -36.95 -8.49 0.85
N PRO A 178 -38.11 -7.83 0.99
CA PRO A 178 -39.37 -8.30 0.41
C PRO A 178 -39.45 -8.15 -1.12
N LEU A 179 -38.49 -7.48 -1.77
CA LEU A 179 -38.37 -7.46 -3.24
C LEU A 179 -37.59 -8.69 -3.72
N GLY A 180 -36.50 -9.06 -3.04
CA GLY A 180 -35.69 -10.24 -3.37
C GLY A 180 -36.53 -11.52 -3.36
N GLU A 181 -37.29 -11.73 -2.28
CA GLU A 181 -38.22 -12.87 -2.14
C GLU A 181 -39.24 -12.95 -3.29
N GLN A 182 -39.91 -11.83 -3.61
CA GLN A 182 -40.91 -11.77 -4.68
C GLN A 182 -40.31 -12.10 -6.06
N LEU A 183 -39.05 -11.75 -6.30
CA LEU A 183 -38.37 -11.95 -7.57
C LEU A 183 -37.64 -13.31 -7.70
N LEU A 184 -37.52 -14.11 -6.62
CA LEU A 184 -36.97 -15.47 -6.70
C LEU A 184 -37.85 -16.43 -7.52
N ASN A 185 -39.17 -16.17 -7.57
CA ASN A 185 -40.15 -16.97 -8.30
C ASN A 185 -40.32 -16.55 -9.77
N GLU A 186 -39.49 -15.63 -10.26
CA GLU A 186 -39.56 -15.06 -11.61
C GLU A 186 -39.00 -16.04 -12.66
N LYS A 187 -39.82 -16.41 -13.67
CA LYS A 187 -39.43 -17.35 -14.73
C LYS A 187 -38.40 -16.79 -15.73
N ILE A 188 -38.18 -15.48 -15.75
CA ILE A 188 -37.26 -14.82 -16.69
C ILE A 188 -35.83 -14.84 -16.13
N GLN A 189 -35.00 -15.74 -16.67
CA GLN A 189 -33.61 -16.00 -16.22
C GLN A 189 -32.76 -14.73 -16.07
N SER A 190 -32.85 -13.76 -17.00
CA SER A 190 -32.08 -12.51 -16.91
C SER A 190 -32.48 -11.59 -15.74
N ILE A 191 -33.70 -11.73 -15.23
CA ILE A 191 -34.18 -11.01 -14.03
C ILE A 191 -33.78 -11.81 -12.79
N LEU A 192 -33.98 -13.14 -12.79
CA LEU A 192 -33.52 -14.04 -11.73
C LEU A 192 -32.02 -13.88 -11.45
N HIS A 193 -31.17 -13.84 -12.49
CA HIS A 193 -29.73 -13.53 -12.37
C HIS A 193 -29.48 -12.20 -11.63
N SER A 194 -30.23 -11.15 -11.99
CA SER A 194 -30.12 -9.83 -11.36
C SER A 194 -30.59 -9.85 -9.90
N THR A 195 -31.61 -10.66 -9.58
CA THR A 195 -32.11 -10.89 -8.23
C THR A 195 -31.09 -11.63 -7.37
N ILE A 196 -30.41 -12.64 -7.92
CA ILE A 196 -29.36 -13.39 -7.19
C ILE A 196 -28.13 -12.50 -6.96
N MET A 197 -27.81 -11.57 -7.87
CA MET A 197 -26.84 -10.50 -7.58
C MET A 197 -27.28 -9.62 -6.40
N LEU A 198 -28.55 -9.19 -6.38
CA LEU A 198 -29.10 -8.37 -5.29
C LEU A 198 -29.04 -9.09 -3.94
N ILE A 199 -29.49 -10.34 -3.88
CA ILE A 199 -29.51 -11.15 -2.66
C ILE A 199 -28.08 -11.45 -2.17
N ALA A 200 -27.13 -11.77 -3.06
CA ALA A 200 -25.73 -12.02 -2.67
C ALA A 200 -25.11 -10.81 -1.97
N GLU A 201 -25.31 -9.61 -2.53
CA GLU A 201 -24.77 -8.37 -1.98
C GLU A 201 -25.48 -7.97 -0.67
N MET A 202 -26.77 -8.25 -0.54
CA MET A 202 -27.51 -8.09 0.72
C MET A 202 -26.97 -9.00 1.84
N CYS A 203 -26.75 -10.28 1.54
CA CYS A 203 -26.19 -11.23 2.51
C CYS A 203 -24.73 -10.92 2.87
N GLU A 204 -23.95 -10.30 1.98
CA GLU A 204 -22.59 -9.84 2.28
C GLU A 204 -22.56 -8.56 3.13
N LYS A 205 -23.63 -7.73 3.12
CA LYS A 205 -23.70 -6.47 3.90
C LYS A 205 -24.58 -6.55 5.16
N SER A 206 -25.46 -7.56 5.30
CA SER A 206 -26.33 -7.72 6.48
C SER A 206 -26.49 -9.18 6.89
N SER A 207 -26.15 -9.47 8.15
CA SER A 207 -26.36 -10.77 8.79
C SER A 207 -27.85 -11.12 8.93
N GLN A 208 -28.72 -10.13 9.12
CA GLN A 208 -30.18 -10.33 9.17
C GLN A 208 -30.73 -10.74 7.81
N ALA A 209 -30.20 -10.19 6.71
CA ALA A 209 -30.55 -10.64 5.36
C ALA A 209 -30.07 -12.08 5.10
N LEU A 210 -28.86 -12.44 5.57
CA LEU A 210 -28.33 -13.81 5.49
C LEU A 210 -29.24 -14.81 6.22
N GLN A 211 -29.67 -14.50 7.44
CA GLN A 211 -30.63 -15.32 8.21
C GLN A 211 -32.02 -15.43 7.56
N HIS A 212 -32.44 -14.43 6.78
CA HIS A 212 -33.69 -14.49 6.01
C HIS A 212 -33.56 -15.38 4.78
N PHE A 213 -32.51 -15.19 3.98
CA PHE A 213 -32.34 -15.87 2.69
C PHE A 213 -31.78 -17.29 2.78
N SER A 214 -31.16 -17.68 3.91
CA SER A 214 -30.73 -19.07 4.16
C SER A 214 -31.88 -20.08 4.01
N LYS A 215 -33.10 -19.71 4.39
CA LYS A 215 -34.32 -20.53 4.27
C LYS A 215 -34.67 -20.90 2.82
N PHE A 216 -34.19 -20.12 1.85
CA PHE A 216 -34.43 -20.34 0.41
C PHE A 216 -33.31 -21.16 -0.27
N VAL A 217 -32.28 -21.60 0.47
CA VAL A 217 -31.18 -22.44 -0.05
C VAL A 217 -31.68 -23.71 -0.76
N PRO A 218 -32.66 -24.49 -0.24
CA PRO A 218 -33.18 -25.66 -0.95
C PRO A 218 -33.82 -25.31 -2.32
N GLN A 219 -34.49 -24.16 -2.42
CA GLN A 219 -35.05 -23.68 -3.68
C GLN A 219 -33.95 -23.25 -4.66
N LEU A 220 -32.92 -22.55 -4.19
CA LEU A 220 -31.76 -22.13 -5.00
C LEU A 220 -30.95 -23.33 -5.50
N ALA A 221 -30.72 -24.34 -4.65
CA ALA A 221 -30.09 -25.60 -5.02
C ALA A 221 -30.94 -26.38 -6.06
N GLY A 222 -32.27 -26.42 -5.87
CA GLY A 222 -33.20 -26.99 -6.84
C GLY A 222 -33.15 -26.29 -8.22
N ILE A 223 -33.05 -24.95 -8.25
CA ILE A 223 -32.88 -24.18 -9.49
C ILE A 223 -31.54 -24.53 -10.15
N LEU A 224 -30.43 -24.58 -9.38
CA LEU A 224 -29.11 -24.94 -9.90
C LEU A 224 -29.11 -26.36 -10.51
N ARG A 225 -29.67 -27.34 -9.80
CA ARG A 225 -29.83 -28.71 -10.32
C ARG A 225 -30.62 -28.74 -11.62
N ASN A 226 -31.73 -27.99 -11.72
CA ASN A 226 -32.53 -27.93 -12.92
C ASN A 226 -31.75 -27.33 -14.11
N LEU A 227 -30.89 -26.32 -13.89
CA LEU A 227 -30.04 -25.74 -14.94
C LEU A 227 -28.97 -26.71 -15.45
N VAL A 228 -28.41 -27.56 -14.58
CA VAL A 228 -27.45 -28.62 -14.95
C VAL A 228 -28.14 -29.74 -15.72
N VAL A 229 -29.30 -30.21 -15.25
CA VAL A 229 -30.02 -31.36 -15.85
C VAL A 229 -30.75 -30.99 -17.15
N ALA A 230 -31.23 -29.75 -17.31
CA ALA A 230 -32.02 -29.35 -18.49
C ALA A 230 -31.24 -29.45 -19.81
N GLY A 231 -29.90 -29.39 -19.79
CA GLY A 231 -29.01 -29.68 -20.92
C GLY A 231 -29.01 -28.65 -22.06
N TYR A 232 -30.17 -28.14 -22.48
CA TYR A 232 -30.29 -27.27 -23.64
C TYR A 232 -31.41 -26.23 -23.50
N CYS A 233 -31.11 -24.97 -23.84
CA CYS A 233 -32.02 -23.84 -23.84
C CYS A 233 -31.68 -22.94 -25.04
N PRO A 234 -32.46 -22.93 -26.14
CA PRO A 234 -32.02 -22.43 -27.45
C PRO A 234 -31.41 -21.01 -27.48
N ASN A 235 -31.93 -20.10 -26.64
CA ASN A 235 -31.50 -18.70 -26.62
C ASN A 235 -30.30 -18.46 -25.68
N ASN A 236 -30.07 -19.35 -24.70
CA ASN A 236 -29.31 -19.07 -23.48
C ASN A 236 -28.22 -20.13 -23.17
N THR A 237 -27.87 -20.99 -24.13
CA THR A 237 -26.74 -21.93 -24.05
C THR A 237 -25.45 -21.35 -24.62
N ILE A 238 -24.32 -21.58 -23.94
CA ILE A 238 -22.98 -21.27 -24.44
C ILE A 238 -22.17 -22.56 -24.47
N ALA A 239 -21.73 -22.97 -25.65
CA ALA A 239 -20.90 -24.16 -25.88
C ALA A 239 -21.45 -25.46 -25.22
N GLY A 240 -22.77 -25.66 -25.27
CA GLY A 240 -23.46 -26.84 -24.69
C GLY A 240 -23.96 -26.67 -23.26
N ILE A 241 -23.62 -25.58 -22.57
CA ILE A 241 -24.01 -25.35 -21.16
C ILE A 241 -25.06 -24.23 -21.06
N SER A 242 -26.16 -24.47 -20.35
CA SER A 242 -27.28 -23.53 -20.16
C SER A 242 -27.01 -22.48 -19.06
N GLU A 243 -27.17 -21.19 -19.37
CA GLU A 243 -27.02 -20.04 -18.44
C GLU A 243 -25.79 -20.12 -17.49
N PRO A 244 -24.56 -20.25 -18.01
CA PRO A 244 -23.36 -20.41 -17.16
C PRO A 244 -23.15 -19.25 -16.17
N PHE A 245 -23.52 -18.01 -16.56
CA PHE A 245 -23.46 -16.84 -15.69
C PHE A 245 -24.48 -16.90 -14.52
N LEU A 246 -25.62 -17.56 -14.71
CA LEU A 246 -26.59 -17.82 -13.65
C LEU A 246 -26.08 -18.90 -12.71
N GLN A 247 -25.49 -19.97 -13.23
CA GLN A 247 -24.90 -21.05 -12.42
C GLN A 247 -23.77 -20.53 -11.52
N VAL A 248 -22.82 -19.76 -12.06
CA VAL A 248 -21.73 -19.14 -11.28
C VAL A 248 -22.28 -18.18 -10.21
N GLN A 249 -23.28 -17.36 -10.54
CA GLN A 249 -23.86 -16.42 -9.57
C GLN A 249 -24.71 -17.14 -8.48
N LEU A 250 -25.35 -18.26 -8.81
CA LEU A 250 -26.01 -19.15 -7.83
C LEU A 250 -25.00 -19.80 -6.88
N LEU A 251 -23.93 -20.40 -7.42
CA LEU A 251 -22.85 -21.00 -6.63
C LEU A 251 -22.23 -19.97 -5.67
N ARG A 252 -21.97 -18.75 -6.16
CA ARG A 252 -21.49 -17.64 -5.32
C ARG A 252 -22.44 -17.28 -4.18
N LEU A 253 -23.75 -17.21 -4.44
CA LEU A 253 -24.75 -16.96 -3.39
C LEU A 253 -24.79 -18.12 -2.39
N LEU A 254 -24.77 -19.37 -2.86
CA LEU A 254 -24.73 -20.56 -2.00
C LEU A 254 -23.49 -20.55 -1.08
N ARG A 255 -22.31 -20.16 -1.57
CA ARG A 255 -21.10 -20.00 -0.73
C ARG A 255 -21.30 -18.99 0.40
N ILE A 256 -21.99 -17.87 0.13
CA ILE A 256 -22.25 -16.84 1.15
C ILE A 256 -23.27 -17.36 2.18
N LEU A 257 -24.33 -18.03 1.74
CA LEU A 257 -25.39 -18.56 2.60
C LEU A 257 -24.97 -19.78 3.45
N GLY A 258 -24.00 -20.58 2.98
CA GLY A 258 -23.55 -21.80 3.65
C GLY A 258 -22.30 -21.67 4.53
N ARG A 259 -21.64 -20.49 4.57
CA ARG A 259 -20.34 -20.32 5.26
C ARG A 259 -20.38 -20.77 6.73
N ASP A 260 -21.40 -20.31 7.45
CA ASP A 260 -21.57 -20.49 8.90
C ASP A 260 -22.90 -21.21 9.23
N ASN A 261 -23.46 -21.96 8.27
CA ASN A 261 -24.73 -22.67 8.41
C ASN A 261 -24.62 -24.11 7.87
N THR A 262 -24.73 -25.08 8.78
CA THR A 262 -24.66 -26.52 8.49
C THR A 262 -25.88 -27.04 7.74
N GLU A 263 -27.10 -26.73 8.19
CA GLU A 263 -28.35 -27.13 7.53
C GLU A 263 -28.41 -26.67 6.07
N ALA A 264 -27.98 -25.43 5.81
CA ALA A 264 -27.86 -24.88 4.46
C ALA A 264 -26.77 -25.59 3.64
N SER A 265 -25.62 -25.91 4.25
CA SER A 265 -24.53 -26.66 3.61
C SER A 265 -25.00 -28.07 3.19
N ASP A 266 -25.71 -28.78 4.05
CA ASP A 266 -26.24 -30.11 3.75
C ASP A 266 -27.33 -30.07 2.68
N ALA A 267 -28.23 -29.08 2.72
CA ALA A 267 -29.22 -28.88 1.67
C ALA A 267 -28.64 -28.58 0.27
N MET A 268 -27.38 -28.11 0.18
CA MET A 268 -26.69 -27.86 -1.10
C MET A 268 -25.65 -28.92 -1.48
N ASN A 269 -25.17 -29.76 -0.55
CA ASN A 269 -24.11 -30.75 -0.77
C ASN A 269 -24.38 -31.66 -1.99
N ASP A 270 -25.59 -32.21 -2.12
CA ASP A 270 -25.99 -33.04 -3.28
C ASP A 270 -25.90 -32.29 -4.62
N SER A 271 -26.31 -31.02 -4.63
CA SER A 271 -26.29 -30.20 -5.86
C SER A 271 -24.86 -29.81 -6.24
N LEU A 272 -24.01 -29.53 -5.26
CA LEU A 272 -22.58 -29.28 -5.48
C LEU A 272 -21.86 -30.53 -6.01
N ALA A 273 -22.17 -31.71 -5.45
CA ALA A 273 -21.64 -32.98 -5.95
C ALA A 273 -22.08 -33.23 -7.40
N GLN A 274 -23.36 -33.03 -7.72
CA GLN A 274 -23.90 -33.21 -9.08
C GLN A 274 -23.27 -32.24 -10.10
N VAL A 275 -23.05 -30.97 -9.72
CA VAL A 275 -22.33 -30.00 -10.57
C VAL A 275 -20.88 -30.44 -10.77
N ALA A 276 -20.21 -30.90 -9.71
CA ALA A 276 -18.80 -31.32 -9.74
C ALA A 276 -18.55 -32.56 -10.61
N THR A 277 -19.51 -33.50 -10.72
CA THR A 277 -19.40 -34.69 -11.57
C THR A 277 -19.86 -34.46 -13.00
N ASN A 278 -20.95 -33.70 -13.22
CA ASN A 278 -21.63 -33.67 -14.52
C ASN A 278 -21.17 -32.52 -15.43
N THR A 279 -20.42 -31.54 -14.93
CA THR A 279 -19.98 -30.38 -15.73
C THR A 279 -18.83 -30.75 -16.68
N GLU A 280 -19.00 -30.47 -17.98
CA GLU A 280 -18.02 -30.79 -19.01
C GLU A 280 -16.74 -29.92 -18.92
N THR A 281 -15.58 -30.54 -18.72
CA THR A 281 -14.28 -29.84 -18.57
C THR A 281 -13.58 -29.46 -19.88
N THR A 282 -14.16 -29.78 -21.05
CA THR A 282 -13.49 -29.57 -22.35
C THR A 282 -13.40 -28.09 -22.76
N ARG A 283 -14.29 -27.24 -22.21
CA ARG A 283 -14.40 -25.81 -22.52
C ARG A 283 -14.18 -24.95 -21.27
N ASN A 284 -13.67 -23.74 -21.47
CA ASN A 284 -13.49 -22.76 -20.40
C ASN A 284 -14.79 -22.49 -19.61
N VAL A 285 -15.95 -22.54 -20.26
CA VAL A 285 -17.27 -22.33 -19.63
C VAL A 285 -17.53 -23.32 -18.48
N GLY A 286 -17.30 -24.62 -18.71
CA GLY A 286 -17.49 -25.65 -17.68
C GLY A 286 -16.39 -25.60 -16.60
N ASN A 287 -15.15 -25.29 -16.98
CA ASN A 287 -14.07 -25.08 -16.02
C ASN A 287 -14.30 -23.86 -15.12
N ALA A 288 -14.95 -22.80 -15.60
CA ALA A 288 -15.35 -21.63 -14.81
C ALA A 288 -16.48 -21.95 -13.81
N ILE A 289 -17.46 -22.76 -14.20
CA ILE A 289 -18.50 -23.28 -13.29
C ILE A 289 -17.87 -24.16 -12.21
N LEU A 290 -17.03 -25.13 -12.61
CA LEU A 290 -16.31 -26.00 -11.68
C LEU A 290 -15.37 -25.23 -10.75
N TYR A 291 -14.76 -24.14 -11.20
CA TYR A 291 -13.96 -23.25 -10.35
C TYR A 291 -14.80 -22.58 -9.25
N GLU A 292 -15.93 -21.93 -9.58
CA GLU A 292 -16.80 -21.36 -8.53
C GLU A 292 -17.44 -22.47 -7.68
N THR A 293 -17.68 -23.67 -8.22
CA THR A 293 -18.14 -24.86 -7.46
C THR A 293 -17.11 -25.28 -6.42
N VAL A 294 -15.83 -25.39 -6.81
CA VAL A 294 -14.71 -25.67 -5.90
C VAL A 294 -14.61 -24.57 -4.82
N LEU A 295 -14.64 -23.29 -5.20
CA LEU A 295 -14.64 -22.20 -4.22
C LEU A 295 -15.84 -22.26 -3.27
N THR A 296 -16.99 -22.76 -3.74
CA THR A 296 -18.21 -22.92 -2.94
C THR A 296 -18.05 -24.05 -1.93
N ILE A 297 -17.67 -25.25 -2.38
CA ILE A 297 -17.38 -26.42 -1.53
C ILE A 297 -16.39 -26.06 -0.41
N MET A 298 -15.27 -25.42 -0.77
CA MET A 298 -14.23 -25.09 0.20
C MET A 298 -14.54 -23.87 1.07
N GLY A 299 -15.57 -23.09 0.71
CA GLY A 299 -16.02 -21.91 1.46
C GLY A 299 -17.15 -22.19 2.46
N ILE A 300 -17.65 -23.42 2.53
CA ILE A 300 -18.74 -23.86 3.41
C ILE A 300 -18.31 -25.04 4.29
N GLN A 301 -19.17 -25.43 5.24
CA GLN A 301 -18.96 -26.60 6.09
C GLN A 301 -19.40 -27.90 5.39
N SER A 302 -18.88 -28.14 4.19
CA SER A 302 -19.20 -29.33 3.38
C SER A 302 -18.60 -30.61 3.95
N THR A 303 -19.16 -31.77 3.55
CA THR A 303 -18.56 -33.08 3.87
C THR A 303 -17.12 -33.22 3.37
N SER A 304 -16.30 -33.97 4.10
CA SER A 304 -14.86 -34.16 3.80
C SER A 304 -14.61 -34.81 2.44
N GLY A 305 -15.46 -35.75 2.02
CA GLY A 305 -15.40 -36.36 0.69
C GLY A 305 -15.57 -35.34 -0.44
N LEU A 306 -16.44 -34.35 -0.27
CA LEU A 306 -16.67 -33.29 -1.26
C LEU A 306 -15.47 -32.33 -1.33
N ARG A 307 -14.82 -32.02 -0.21
CA ARG A 307 -13.55 -31.25 -0.18
C ARG A 307 -12.42 -31.99 -0.90
N VAL A 308 -12.26 -33.29 -0.65
CA VAL A 308 -11.26 -34.12 -1.35
C VAL A 308 -11.54 -34.15 -2.85
N LEU A 309 -12.80 -34.24 -3.29
CA LEU A 309 -13.16 -34.11 -4.71
C LEU A 309 -12.78 -32.73 -5.27
N ALA A 310 -13.07 -31.64 -4.56
CA ALA A 310 -12.73 -30.28 -4.98
C ALA A 310 -11.21 -30.07 -5.14
N ILE A 311 -10.40 -30.59 -4.22
CA ILE A 311 -8.93 -30.55 -4.30
C ILE A 311 -8.41 -31.42 -5.46
N ASN A 312 -8.99 -32.60 -5.69
CA ASN A 312 -8.66 -33.42 -6.87
C ASN A 312 -9.01 -32.71 -8.20
N ILE A 313 -10.08 -31.92 -8.24
CA ILE A 313 -10.44 -31.08 -9.41
C ILE A 313 -9.37 -30.00 -9.64
N LEU A 314 -8.88 -29.35 -8.58
CA LEU A 314 -7.75 -28.40 -8.69
C LEU A 314 -6.45 -29.08 -9.12
N GLY A 315 -6.15 -30.29 -8.64
CA GLY A 315 -5.03 -31.10 -9.11
C GLY A 315 -5.11 -31.41 -10.60
N ARG A 316 -6.31 -31.73 -11.11
CA ARG A 316 -6.57 -31.87 -12.56
C ARG A 316 -6.43 -30.54 -13.32
N PHE A 317 -6.77 -29.41 -12.71
CA PHE A 317 -6.56 -28.09 -13.30
C PHE A 317 -5.07 -27.70 -13.37
N LEU A 318 -4.23 -28.09 -12.39
CA LEU A 318 -2.77 -27.92 -12.45
C LEU A 318 -2.14 -28.69 -13.62
N LEU A 319 -2.74 -29.80 -14.05
CA LEU A 319 -2.30 -30.62 -15.19
C LEU A 319 -2.88 -30.15 -16.54
N ASN A 320 -3.65 -29.07 -16.58
CA ASN A 320 -4.28 -28.60 -17.81
C ASN A 320 -3.28 -27.89 -18.74
N LYS A 321 -3.41 -28.08 -20.05
CA LYS A 321 -2.57 -27.40 -21.06
C LYS A 321 -2.80 -25.88 -21.07
N ASP A 322 -4.00 -25.41 -20.71
CA ASP A 322 -4.29 -23.98 -20.62
C ASP A 322 -3.64 -23.33 -19.38
N ARG A 323 -2.82 -22.31 -19.62
CA ARG A 323 -2.15 -21.50 -18.59
C ARG A 323 -3.14 -20.76 -17.70
N ASN A 324 -4.28 -20.32 -18.26
CA ASN A 324 -5.33 -19.63 -17.49
C ASN A 324 -5.89 -20.55 -16.40
N ILE A 325 -6.14 -21.82 -16.74
CA ILE A 325 -6.68 -22.82 -15.82
C ILE A 325 -5.64 -23.17 -14.75
N ARG A 326 -4.35 -23.27 -15.10
CA ARG A 326 -3.25 -23.49 -14.14
C ARG A 326 -3.04 -22.29 -13.20
N TYR A 327 -3.09 -21.06 -13.71
CA TYR A 327 -3.05 -19.84 -12.90
C TYR A 327 -4.21 -19.79 -11.89
N VAL A 328 -5.43 -20.12 -12.33
CA VAL A 328 -6.61 -20.21 -11.46
C VAL A 328 -6.43 -21.30 -10.40
N ALA A 329 -5.90 -22.48 -10.77
CA ALA A 329 -5.64 -23.57 -9.82
C ALA A 329 -4.63 -23.18 -8.74
N LEU A 330 -3.48 -22.61 -9.11
CA LEU A 330 -2.47 -22.13 -8.17
C LEU A 330 -3.04 -21.05 -7.23
N THR A 331 -3.74 -20.07 -7.80
CA THR A 331 -4.41 -18.98 -7.04
C THR A 331 -5.50 -19.51 -6.09
N SER A 332 -6.14 -20.63 -6.45
CA SER A 332 -7.12 -21.31 -5.58
C SER A 332 -6.42 -22.02 -4.43
N LEU A 333 -5.46 -22.89 -4.72
CA LEU A 333 -4.73 -23.68 -3.71
C LEU A 333 -4.02 -22.79 -2.69
N GLN A 334 -3.50 -21.63 -3.10
CA GLN A 334 -2.93 -20.62 -2.19
C GLN A 334 -3.93 -20.12 -1.14
N LYS A 335 -5.21 -19.93 -1.49
CA LYS A 335 -6.26 -19.55 -0.55
C LYS A 335 -6.72 -20.69 0.35
N LEU A 336 -6.59 -21.94 -0.09
CA LEU A 336 -7.03 -23.14 0.63
C LEU A 336 -6.00 -23.65 1.65
N LEU A 337 -4.75 -23.19 1.53
CA LEU A 337 -3.62 -23.64 2.33
C LEU A 337 -3.83 -23.41 3.85
N GLN A 338 -4.49 -22.31 4.23
CA GLN A 338 -4.82 -22.01 5.63
C GLN A 338 -5.79 -23.02 6.27
N THR A 339 -6.59 -23.72 5.46
CA THR A 339 -7.64 -24.65 5.95
C THR A 339 -7.25 -26.11 5.79
N GLU A 340 -6.62 -26.48 4.67
CA GLU A 340 -6.52 -27.89 4.22
C GLU A 340 -5.08 -28.24 3.73
N ASN A 341 -4.05 -27.71 4.41
CA ASN A 341 -2.63 -27.86 4.05
C ASN A 341 -2.24 -29.29 3.66
N ASN A 342 -2.57 -30.28 4.51
CA ASN A 342 -2.25 -31.71 4.31
C ASN A 342 -2.75 -32.29 2.96
N ALA A 343 -3.82 -31.75 2.39
CA ALA A 343 -4.34 -32.19 1.11
C ALA A 343 -3.67 -31.46 -0.07
N VAL A 344 -3.33 -30.17 0.09
CA VAL A 344 -2.57 -29.39 -0.92
C VAL A 344 -1.15 -29.94 -1.08
N GLN A 345 -0.50 -30.37 0.01
CA GLN A 345 0.85 -30.98 0.00
C GLN A 345 0.96 -32.20 -0.95
N ARG A 346 -0.14 -32.91 -1.22
CA ARG A 346 -0.18 -34.04 -2.18
C ARG A 346 0.17 -33.62 -3.61
N HIS A 347 -0.05 -32.34 -3.94
CA HIS A 347 0.27 -31.76 -5.25
C HIS A 347 1.58 -30.95 -5.26
N ARG A 348 2.40 -30.99 -4.19
CA ARG A 348 3.67 -30.23 -4.06
C ARG A 348 4.57 -30.42 -5.29
N SER A 349 4.75 -31.65 -5.76
CA SER A 349 5.57 -31.97 -6.95
C SER A 349 5.02 -31.37 -8.25
N THR A 350 3.70 -31.29 -8.40
CA THR A 350 3.05 -30.69 -9.57
C THR A 350 3.12 -29.16 -9.54
N ILE A 351 3.06 -28.57 -8.33
CA ILE A 351 3.21 -27.14 -8.08
C ILE A 351 4.65 -26.69 -8.35
N LEU A 352 5.65 -27.44 -7.88
CA LEU A 352 7.06 -27.18 -8.14
C LEU A 352 7.40 -27.35 -9.63
N GLY A 353 6.79 -28.33 -10.31
CA GLY A 353 6.85 -28.43 -11.78
C GLY A 353 6.33 -27.18 -12.52
N CYS A 354 5.42 -26.40 -11.92
CA CYS A 354 4.93 -25.14 -12.51
C CYS A 354 5.92 -23.97 -12.41
N LEU A 355 7.01 -24.09 -11.63
CA LEU A 355 8.12 -23.12 -11.64
C LEU A 355 8.86 -23.11 -12.99
N MET A 356 8.81 -24.22 -13.72
CA MET A 356 9.44 -24.39 -15.04
C MET A 356 8.53 -23.99 -16.20
N ASP A 357 7.33 -23.45 -15.95
CA ASP A 357 6.44 -22.99 -17.03
C ASP A 357 7.00 -21.74 -17.73
N PRO A 358 6.86 -21.58 -19.06
CA PRO A 358 7.29 -20.38 -19.77
C PRO A 358 6.55 -19.08 -19.37
N ASP A 359 5.40 -19.14 -18.69
CA ASP A 359 4.62 -17.95 -18.32
C ASP A 359 5.04 -17.39 -16.94
N SER A 360 5.53 -16.15 -16.93
CA SER A 360 5.98 -15.46 -15.72
C SER A 360 4.87 -15.29 -14.67
N THR A 361 3.60 -15.22 -15.08
CA THR A 361 2.46 -15.11 -14.14
C THR A 361 2.17 -16.44 -13.45
N VAL A 362 2.34 -17.57 -14.17
CA VAL A 362 2.25 -18.93 -13.62
C VAL A 362 3.45 -19.18 -12.70
N LYS A 363 4.68 -18.83 -13.13
CA LYS A 363 5.89 -18.90 -12.29
C LYS A 363 5.71 -18.17 -10.97
N ARG A 364 5.23 -16.92 -10.98
CA ARG A 364 5.03 -16.11 -9.76
C ARG A 364 4.04 -16.78 -8.79
N ARG A 365 2.91 -17.30 -9.26
CA ARG A 365 1.96 -18.01 -8.38
C ARG A 365 2.48 -19.36 -7.91
N ALA A 366 3.24 -20.08 -8.74
CA ALA A 366 3.89 -21.33 -8.33
C ALA A 366 4.96 -21.08 -7.27
N LEU A 367 5.75 -20.00 -7.38
CA LEU A 367 6.72 -19.56 -6.39
C LEU A 367 6.05 -19.22 -5.05
N GLN A 368 5.06 -18.33 -5.06
CA GLN A 368 4.32 -17.95 -3.85
C GLN A 368 3.70 -19.16 -3.15
N LEU A 369 3.06 -20.06 -3.89
CA LEU A 369 2.46 -21.27 -3.33
C LEU A 369 3.52 -22.26 -2.82
N SER A 370 4.64 -22.43 -3.52
CA SER A 370 5.74 -23.31 -3.11
C SER A 370 6.40 -22.82 -1.81
N LEU A 371 6.59 -21.51 -1.67
CA LEU A 371 7.11 -20.88 -0.45
C LEU A 371 6.14 -21.07 0.73
N SER A 372 4.84 -20.85 0.53
CA SER A 372 3.85 -21.06 1.60
C SER A 372 3.66 -22.54 1.98
N LEU A 373 3.97 -23.48 1.08
CA LEU A 373 3.94 -24.93 1.35
C LEU A 373 5.12 -25.45 2.19
N ILE A 374 6.10 -24.61 2.54
CA ILE A 374 7.27 -25.03 3.30
C ILE A 374 6.91 -25.42 4.74
N ASN A 375 7.57 -26.47 5.25
CA ASN A 375 7.52 -26.92 6.64
C ASN A 375 8.85 -27.59 7.04
N HIS A 376 9.04 -27.88 8.34
CA HIS A 376 10.27 -28.50 8.85
C HIS A 376 10.65 -29.84 8.19
N ALA A 377 9.71 -30.58 7.60
CA ALA A 377 9.98 -31.86 6.92
C ALA A 377 10.40 -31.68 5.44
N ASN A 378 9.90 -30.65 4.75
CA ASN A 378 10.14 -30.43 3.31
C ASN A 378 11.10 -29.26 3.01
N ILE A 379 11.53 -28.48 4.01
CA ILE A 379 12.43 -27.32 3.86
C ILE A 379 13.71 -27.69 3.10
N ARG A 380 14.38 -28.79 3.46
CA ARG A 380 15.68 -29.21 2.86
C ARG A 380 15.60 -29.60 1.38
N THR A 381 14.46 -30.10 0.90
CA THR A 381 14.26 -30.45 -0.51
C THR A 381 13.74 -29.24 -1.29
N THR A 382 12.69 -28.59 -0.79
CA THR A 382 12.05 -27.44 -1.42
C THR A 382 13.02 -26.26 -1.58
N THR A 383 13.92 -26.01 -0.63
CA THR A 383 14.97 -24.99 -0.74
C THR A 383 15.93 -25.28 -1.89
N LYS A 384 16.36 -26.52 -2.09
CA LYS A 384 17.25 -26.90 -3.21
C LYS A 384 16.57 -26.70 -4.57
N GLU A 385 15.30 -27.08 -4.67
CA GLU A 385 14.47 -26.86 -5.87
C GLU A 385 14.29 -25.35 -6.16
N LEU A 386 14.07 -24.53 -5.13
CA LEU A 386 13.90 -23.08 -5.26
C LEU A 386 15.21 -22.30 -5.53
N LEU A 387 16.35 -22.76 -5.03
CA LEU A 387 17.67 -22.20 -5.38
C LEU A 387 17.99 -22.46 -6.86
N ALA A 388 17.81 -23.69 -7.36
CA ALA A 388 17.98 -24.00 -8.79
C ALA A 388 17.01 -23.19 -9.69
N PHE A 389 15.78 -22.96 -9.22
CA PHE A 389 14.85 -22.03 -9.88
C PHE A 389 15.35 -20.58 -9.85
N MET A 390 15.98 -20.14 -8.75
CA MET A 390 16.52 -18.79 -8.61
C MET A 390 17.58 -18.49 -9.68
N GLU A 391 18.53 -19.39 -9.95
CA GLU A 391 19.58 -19.20 -10.98
C GLU A 391 19.00 -18.70 -12.31
N SER A 392 18.00 -19.43 -12.81
CA SER A 392 17.34 -19.23 -14.10
C SER A 392 16.19 -18.19 -14.10
N SER A 393 15.97 -17.48 -12.99
CA SER A 393 14.86 -16.55 -12.83
C SER A 393 15.16 -15.11 -13.27
N THR A 394 14.09 -14.40 -13.64
CA THR A 394 14.11 -12.95 -13.88
C THR A 394 14.35 -12.16 -12.58
N PRO A 395 14.88 -10.92 -12.64
CA PRO A 395 15.22 -10.13 -11.45
C PRO A 395 14.07 -9.98 -10.44
N ASP A 396 12.86 -9.66 -10.90
CA ASP A 396 11.67 -9.55 -10.03
C ASP A 396 11.43 -10.83 -9.21
N LEU A 397 11.58 -11.99 -9.86
CA LEU A 397 11.34 -13.30 -9.24
C LEU A 397 12.53 -13.75 -8.39
N LYS A 398 13.75 -13.27 -8.68
CA LYS A 398 14.92 -13.46 -7.81
C LYS A 398 14.72 -12.76 -6.46
N SER A 399 14.27 -11.50 -6.46
CA SER A 399 13.99 -10.76 -5.22
C SER A 399 12.86 -11.38 -4.39
N GLU A 400 11.76 -11.77 -5.05
CA GLU A 400 10.61 -12.45 -4.43
C GLU A 400 11.01 -13.83 -3.86
N CYS A 401 11.80 -14.62 -4.60
CA CYS A 401 12.29 -15.93 -4.17
C CYS A 401 13.28 -15.83 -3.02
N ALA A 402 14.26 -14.91 -3.10
CA ALA A 402 15.27 -14.72 -2.05
C ALA A 402 14.63 -14.26 -0.74
N SER A 403 13.70 -13.30 -0.79
CA SER A 403 12.96 -12.83 0.39
C SER A 403 12.10 -13.94 1.02
N GLY A 404 11.43 -14.74 0.19
CA GLY A 404 10.63 -15.87 0.66
C GLY A 404 11.47 -17.00 1.26
N LEU A 405 12.59 -17.36 0.63
CA LEU A 405 13.52 -18.37 1.16
C LEU A 405 14.19 -17.92 2.46
N PHE A 406 14.51 -16.64 2.58
CA PHE A 406 15.06 -16.07 3.81
C PHE A 406 14.09 -16.25 4.99
N LEU A 407 12.84 -15.82 4.83
CA LEU A 407 11.80 -16.00 5.85
C LEU A 407 11.50 -17.49 6.13
N ALA A 408 11.55 -18.35 5.11
CA ALA A 408 11.38 -19.79 5.27
C ALA A 408 12.54 -20.45 6.03
N ALA A 409 13.78 -19.97 5.86
CA ALA A 409 14.92 -20.41 6.63
C ALA A 409 14.80 -19.96 8.10
N GLU A 410 14.44 -18.70 8.34
CA GLU A 410 14.25 -18.17 9.71
C GLU A 410 13.21 -18.96 10.52
N ASN A 411 12.11 -19.37 9.90
CA ASN A 411 11.03 -20.09 10.58
C ASN A 411 11.24 -21.62 10.65
N PHE A 412 11.87 -22.23 9.65
CA PHE A 412 11.88 -23.70 9.50
C PHE A 412 13.27 -24.36 9.48
N ALA A 413 14.37 -23.63 9.68
CA ALA A 413 15.71 -24.21 9.69
C ALA A 413 15.88 -25.35 10.71
N PRO A 414 16.39 -26.54 10.31
CA PRO A 414 16.56 -27.68 11.21
C PRO A 414 17.82 -27.61 12.09
N ASN A 415 18.80 -26.77 11.73
CA ASN A 415 20.01 -26.52 12.52
C ASN A 415 20.69 -25.21 12.10
N LYS A 416 21.38 -24.53 13.04
CA LYS A 416 22.03 -23.21 12.81
C LYS A 416 23.03 -23.21 11.64
N ARG A 417 23.78 -24.30 11.44
CA ARG A 417 24.70 -24.46 10.29
C ARG A 417 23.95 -24.35 8.96
N TRP A 418 22.98 -25.23 8.71
CA TRP A 418 22.16 -25.20 7.48
C TRP A 418 21.47 -23.84 7.24
N HIS A 419 21.11 -23.12 8.32
CA HIS A 419 20.54 -21.78 8.24
C HIS A 419 21.55 -20.77 7.68
N ILE A 420 22.79 -20.75 8.22
CA ILE A 420 23.90 -19.93 7.72
C ILE A 420 24.24 -20.32 6.27
N ASP A 421 24.41 -21.62 5.98
CA ASP A 421 24.71 -22.14 4.64
C ASP A 421 23.68 -21.64 3.61
N THR A 422 22.40 -21.68 3.97
CA THR A 422 21.27 -21.31 3.09
C THR A 422 21.23 -19.81 2.84
N ILE A 423 21.38 -18.96 3.88
CA ILE A 423 21.39 -17.51 3.68
C ILE A 423 22.65 -17.08 2.91
N LEU A 424 23.81 -17.68 3.17
CA LEU A 424 25.04 -17.43 2.42
C LEU A 424 24.85 -17.75 0.93
N GLN A 425 24.26 -18.91 0.62
CA GLN A 425 23.97 -19.29 -0.77
C GLN A 425 22.98 -18.31 -1.44
N ILE A 426 21.95 -17.84 -0.72
CA ILE A 426 21.04 -16.80 -1.20
C ILE A 426 21.79 -15.47 -1.46
N LEU A 427 22.68 -15.05 -0.55
CA LEU A 427 23.50 -13.84 -0.70
C LEU A 427 24.44 -13.89 -1.91
N ILE A 428 25.03 -15.04 -2.21
CA ILE A 428 25.86 -15.26 -3.40
C ILE A 428 25.01 -15.19 -4.69
N MET A 429 23.82 -15.79 -4.69
CA MET A 429 23.00 -15.98 -5.90
C MET A 429 22.07 -14.80 -6.24
N ALA A 430 21.55 -14.09 -5.24
CA ALA A 430 20.63 -12.96 -5.40
C ALA A 430 21.23 -11.62 -5.00
N GLY A 431 22.19 -11.57 -4.06
CA GLY A 431 22.94 -10.38 -3.66
C GLY A 431 22.16 -9.06 -3.69
N SER A 432 22.37 -8.23 -4.72
CA SER A 432 21.71 -6.91 -4.89
C SER A 432 20.18 -6.92 -5.02
N TYR A 433 19.53 -8.08 -5.18
CA TYR A 433 18.07 -8.23 -5.20
C TYR A 433 17.46 -8.57 -3.83
N ILE A 434 18.27 -8.68 -2.78
CA ILE A 434 17.85 -9.02 -1.42
C ILE A 434 17.47 -7.75 -0.65
N ARG A 435 16.54 -7.87 0.30
CA ARG A 435 16.11 -6.79 1.20
C ARG A 435 17.20 -6.47 2.24
N ASP A 436 17.33 -5.20 2.62
CA ASP A 436 18.38 -4.73 3.52
C ASP A 436 18.33 -5.34 4.95
N ASP A 437 17.19 -5.91 5.37
CA ASP A 437 17.03 -6.58 6.66
C ASP A 437 17.75 -7.94 6.75
N ALA A 438 18.10 -8.56 5.61
CA ALA A 438 18.85 -9.81 5.60
C ALA A 438 20.28 -9.68 6.19
N VAL A 439 20.90 -8.50 6.05
CA VAL A 439 22.25 -8.22 6.56
C VAL A 439 22.31 -8.22 8.10
N PRO A 440 21.53 -7.39 8.83
CA PRO A 440 21.52 -7.42 10.29
C PRO A 440 21.01 -8.74 10.86
N ASN A 441 20.02 -9.39 10.22
CA ASN A 441 19.50 -10.67 10.71
C ASN A 441 20.54 -11.80 10.58
N LEU A 442 21.33 -11.87 9.49
CA LEU A 442 22.43 -12.85 9.39
C LEU A 442 23.57 -12.52 10.35
N ILE A 443 23.93 -11.24 10.52
CA ILE A 443 24.92 -10.79 11.51
C ILE A 443 24.52 -11.24 12.92
N HIS A 444 23.26 -11.04 13.31
CA HIS A 444 22.69 -11.53 14.57
C HIS A 444 22.70 -13.06 14.68
N LEU A 445 22.29 -13.78 13.62
CA LEU A 445 22.30 -15.25 13.58
C LEU A 445 23.71 -15.82 13.81
N ILE A 446 24.73 -15.23 13.17
CA ILE A 446 26.14 -15.63 13.34
C ILE A 446 26.60 -15.31 14.77
N GLY A 447 26.34 -14.11 15.30
CA GLY A 447 26.72 -13.76 16.68
C GLY A 447 26.03 -14.61 17.76
N GLY A 448 24.83 -15.11 17.48
CA GLY A 448 24.12 -16.11 18.27
C GLY A 448 24.60 -17.57 18.08
N ALA A 449 25.63 -17.81 17.27
CA ALA A 449 26.13 -19.13 16.88
C ALA A 449 27.63 -19.29 17.19
N LYS A 450 28.00 -19.11 18.47
CA LYS A 450 29.40 -19.10 18.96
C LYS A 450 30.30 -20.25 18.48
N GLU A 451 29.73 -21.45 18.36
CA GLU A 451 30.41 -22.66 17.88
C GLU A 451 30.77 -22.60 16.38
N LEU A 452 29.98 -21.86 15.59
CA LEU A 452 30.09 -21.78 14.13
C LEU A 452 30.83 -20.53 13.64
N HIS A 453 31.42 -19.74 14.54
CA HIS A 453 32.15 -18.52 14.16
C HIS A 453 33.31 -18.79 13.20
N SER A 454 34.17 -19.80 13.50
CA SER A 454 35.28 -20.17 12.61
C SER A 454 34.77 -20.59 11.22
N TYR A 455 33.79 -21.48 11.18
CA TYR A 455 33.15 -21.95 9.95
C TYR A 455 32.58 -20.80 9.10
N ALA A 456 31.79 -19.92 9.71
CA ALA A 456 31.14 -18.80 9.02
C ALA A 456 32.16 -17.82 8.43
N VAL A 457 33.26 -17.52 9.14
CA VAL A 457 34.30 -16.61 8.64
C VAL A 457 35.04 -17.20 7.44
N HIS A 458 35.44 -18.47 7.49
CA HIS A 458 36.11 -19.13 6.35
C HIS A 458 35.22 -19.14 5.09
N GLN A 459 33.92 -19.46 5.25
CA GLN A 459 32.97 -19.46 4.14
C GLN A 459 32.72 -18.05 3.56
N LEU A 460 32.54 -17.04 4.42
CA LEU A 460 32.35 -15.64 4.00
C LEU A 460 33.62 -15.06 3.33
N TYR A 461 34.81 -15.40 3.82
CA TYR A 461 36.09 -15.03 3.22
C TYR A 461 36.23 -15.63 1.81
N GLY A 462 35.99 -16.94 1.66
CA GLY A 462 36.02 -17.62 0.36
C GLY A 462 35.03 -17.04 -0.66
N ALA A 463 33.81 -16.72 -0.22
CA ALA A 463 32.77 -16.13 -1.08
C ALA A 463 33.15 -14.73 -1.58
N VAL A 464 33.62 -13.83 -0.71
CA VAL A 464 34.03 -12.47 -1.10
C VAL A 464 35.40 -12.44 -1.78
N GLY A 465 36.21 -13.49 -1.61
CA GLY A 465 37.38 -13.75 -2.43
C GLY A 465 37.04 -13.80 -3.92
N GLN A 466 35.95 -14.52 -4.26
CA GLN A 466 35.45 -14.76 -5.62
C GLN A 466 34.74 -13.54 -6.23
N ASP A 467 33.77 -12.94 -5.53
CA ASP A 467 33.04 -11.76 -6.04
C ASP A 467 32.77 -10.70 -4.95
N ILE A 468 32.98 -9.44 -5.32
CA ILE A 468 32.78 -8.22 -4.52
C ILE A 468 31.59 -7.40 -5.03
N SER A 469 30.95 -7.79 -6.14
CA SER A 469 29.78 -7.09 -6.68
C SER A 469 28.58 -7.12 -5.73
N GLN A 470 28.35 -8.26 -5.06
CA GLN A 470 27.18 -8.50 -4.21
C GLN A 470 27.28 -7.78 -2.86
N GLN A 471 26.80 -6.53 -2.81
CA GLN A 471 26.97 -5.64 -1.67
C GLN A 471 26.51 -6.21 -0.31
N PRO A 472 25.35 -6.86 -0.17
CA PRO A 472 24.93 -7.45 1.11
C PRO A 472 25.87 -8.56 1.61
N LEU A 473 26.40 -9.40 0.71
CA LEU A 473 27.39 -10.43 1.03
C LEU A 473 28.68 -9.80 1.58
N VAL A 474 29.19 -8.76 0.91
CA VAL A 474 30.39 -8.04 1.33
C VAL A 474 30.19 -7.38 2.70
N GLN A 475 29.02 -6.77 2.96
CA GLN A 475 28.73 -6.13 4.25
C GLN A 475 28.77 -7.12 5.41
N VAL A 476 28.11 -8.27 5.29
CA VAL A 476 28.15 -9.34 6.32
C VAL A 476 29.58 -9.86 6.49
N ALA A 477 30.24 -10.26 5.40
CA ALA A 477 31.60 -10.80 5.45
C ALA A 477 32.59 -9.84 6.10
N THR A 478 32.50 -8.56 5.76
CA THR A 478 33.38 -7.50 6.29
C THR A 478 33.16 -7.30 7.79
N TRP A 479 31.91 -7.29 8.26
CA TRP A 479 31.61 -7.26 9.70
C TRP A 479 32.15 -8.50 10.42
N CYS A 480 31.94 -9.70 9.87
CA CYS A 480 32.44 -10.96 10.43
C CYS A 480 33.97 -11.01 10.50
N LEU A 481 34.68 -10.56 9.46
CA LEU A 481 36.15 -10.46 9.47
C LEU A 481 36.64 -9.50 10.56
N GLY A 482 35.97 -8.35 10.73
CA GLY A 482 36.29 -7.38 11.79
C GLY A 482 36.14 -7.94 13.20
N GLU A 483 35.07 -8.69 13.49
CA GLU A 483 34.86 -9.26 14.83
C GLU A 483 35.67 -10.54 15.08
N TYR A 484 35.61 -11.47 14.12
CA TYR A 484 35.96 -12.87 14.27
C TYR A 484 37.20 -13.30 13.49
N GLY A 485 37.90 -12.39 12.80
CA GLY A 485 39.07 -12.69 11.96
C GLY A 485 40.22 -13.44 12.64
N HIS A 486 40.33 -13.42 13.97
CA HIS A 486 41.24 -14.28 14.73
C HIS A 486 41.07 -15.77 14.39
N PHE A 487 39.84 -16.27 14.32
CA PHE A 487 39.56 -17.66 13.96
C PHE A 487 39.99 -18.05 12.52
N LEU A 488 40.18 -17.08 11.63
CA LEU A 488 40.70 -17.30 10.27
C LEU A 488 42.23 -17.45 10.29
N LEU A 489 42.90 -16.67 11.13
CA LEU A 489 44.36 -16.69 11.32
C LEU A 489 44.82 -17.89 12.15
N ASP A 490 43.99 -18.33 13.11
CA ASP A 490 44.22 -19.51 13.95
C ASP A 490 44.19 -20.83 13.14
N GLY A 491 43.66 -20.83 11.91
CA GLY A 491 43.58 -21.98 11.01
C GLY A 491 42.71 -23.16 11.47
N ASN A 492 42.13 -23.09 12.67
CA ASN A 492 41.36 -24.17 13.28
C ASN A 492 39.90 -24.16 12.80
N CYS A 493 39.59 -25.04 11.85
CA CYS A 493 38.22 -25.35 11.43
C CYS A 493 38.06 -26.87 11.23
N ASP A 494 37.32 -27.53 12.12
CA ASP A 494 37.14 -28.99 12.10
C ASP A 494 36.28 -29.51 10.92
N GLU A 495 35.59 -28.62 10.20
CA GLU A 495 34.53 -28.97 9.24
C GLU A 495 34.78 -28.54 7.78
N VAL A 496 35.93 -27.92 7.48
CA VAL A 496 36.32 -27.42 6.15
C VAL A 496 37.84 -27.62 6.00
N GLU A 497 38.33 -27.88 4.78
CA GLU A 497 39.79 -27.87 4.54
C GLU A 497 40.37 -26.51 4.95
N PRO A 498 41.31 -26.46 5.93
CA PRO A 498 41.80 -25.19 6.46
C PRO A 498 42.74 -24.54 5.46
N GLN A 499 42.18 -23.66 4.63
CA GLN A 499 42.98 -22.72 3.84
C GLN A 499 43.73 -21.82 4.83
N GLN A 500 45.06 -21.95 4.88
CA GLN A 500 45.90 -21.00 5.58
C GLN A 500 45.76 -19.64 4.89
N VAL A 501 45.37 -18.62 5.66
CA VAL A 501 45.16 -17.24 5.18
C VAL A 501 46.02 -16.33 6.04
N ASP A 502 46.99 -15.68 5.41
CA ASP A 502 47.86 -14.72 6.10
C ASP A 502 47.14 -13.39 6.35
N ALA A 503 47.59 -12.66 7.38
CA ALA A 503 47.04 -11.33 7.70
C ALA A 503 47.12 -10.35 6.52
N GLU A 504 48.18 -10.44 5.71
CA GLU A 504 48.37 -9.60 4.52
C GLU A 504 47.29 -9.80 3.45
N ASP A 505 46.78 -11.04 3.30
CA ASP A 505 45.72 -11.38 2.36
C ASP A 505 44.38 -10.79 2.82
N VAL A 506 44.05 -10.90 4.11
CA VAL A 506 42.84 -10.30 4.69
C VAL A 506 42.85 -8.78 4.53
N LEU A 507 44.01 -8.14 4.74
CA LEU A 507 44.17 -6.72 4.49
C LEU A 507 44.07 -6.37 3.01
N SER A 508 44.59 -7.20 2.10
CA SER A 508 44.44 -7.01 0.65
C SER A 508 42.97 -7.11 0.20
N LEU A 509 42.18 -7.99 0.83
CA LEU A 509 40.76 -8.15 0.55
C LEU A 509 39.99 -6.88 0.95
N LEU A 510 40.23 -6.37 2.14
CA LEU A 510 39.58 -5.15 2.65
C LEU A 510 40.03 -3.90 1.89
N GLU A 511 41.29 -3.83 1.48
CA GLU A 511 41.82 -2.79 0.60
C GLU A 511 41.14 -2.83 -0.78
N ARG A 512 40.98 -4.02 -1.38
CA ARG A 512 40.23 -4.25 -2.63
C ARG A 512 38.75 -3.85 -2.50
N VAL A 513 38.09 -4.15 -1.38
CA VAL A 513 36.72 -3.71 -1.10
C VAL A 513 36.61 -2.19 -0.97
N LEU A 514 37.56 -1.53 -0.30
CA LEU A 514 37.56 -0.07 -0.15
C LEU A 514 37.77 0.65 -1.50
N GLN A 515 38.79 0.25 -2.26
CA GLN A 515 39.17 0.90 -3.52
C GLN A 515 38.19 0.61 -4.68
N SER A 516 37.47 -0.52 -4.65
CA SER A 516 36.52 -0.90 -5.71
C SER A 516 35.41 0.15 -5.93
N HIS A 517 35.16 0.50 -7.19
CA HIS A 517 34.04 1.37 -7.57
C HIS A 517 32.66 0.72 -7.36
N LEU A 518 32.57 -0.62 -7.29
CA LEU A 518 31.31 -1.34 -7.06
C LEU A 518 30.80 -1.17 -5.63
N SER A 519 31.69 -0.85 -4.68
CA SER A 519 31.36 -0.76 -3.26
C SER A 519 30.48 0.46 -2.97
N LEU A 520 29.36 0.24 -2.28
CA LEU A 520 28.54 1.32 -1.72
C LEU A 520 29.28 2.02 -0.56
N PRO A 521 28.95 3.28 -0.24
CA PRO A 521 29.54 3.97 0.91
C PRO A 521 29.33 3.22 2.24
N SER A 522 28.13 2.66 2.46
CA SER A 522 27.85 1.79 3.61
C SER A 522 28.80 0.59 3.68
N THR A 523 29.05 -0.09 2.55
CA THR A 523 30.01 -1.20 2.45
C THR A 523 31.45 -0.75 2.78
N ARG A 524 31.86 0.44 2.33
CA ARG A 524 33.16 1.04 2.72
C ARG A 524 33.22 1.38 4.21
N ALA A 525 32.11 1.83 4.81
CA ALA A 525 32.03 2.15 6.23
C ALA A 525 32.18 0.90 7.11
N TYR A 526 31.57 -0.22 6.71
CA TYR A 526 31.84 -1.53 7.29
C TYR A 526 33.33 -1.90 7.17
N ALA A 527 33.96 -1.68 6.01
CA ALA A 527 35.38 -2.01 5.79
C ALA A 527 36.36 -1.16 6.62
N LEU A 528 36.13 0.15 6.76
CA LEU A 528 36.92 1.00 7.66
C LEU A 528 36.81 0.53 9.12
N THR A 529 35.61 0.12 9.55
CA THR A 529 35.36 -0.37 10.91
C THR A 529 35.98 -1.76 11.13
N ALA A 530 35.96 -2.62 10.12
CA ALA A 530 36.59 -3.94 10.15
C ALA A 530 38.12 -3.83 10.23
N LEU A 531 38.74 -2.96 9.42
CA LEU A 531 40.17 -2.64 9.53
C LEU A 531 40.53 -2.12 10.94
N MET A 532 39.71 -1.23 11.50
CA MET A 532 39.94 -0.69 12.84
C MET A 532 39.88 -1.78 13.93
N LYS A 533 38.91 -2.70 13.85
CA LYS A 533 38.79 -3.86 14.75
C LYS A 533 39.89 -4.91 14.55
N LEU A 534 40.33 -5.16 13.31
CA LEU A 534 41.48 -6.02 13.02
C LEU A 534 42.78 -5.43 13.57
N GLY A 535 42.90 -4.09 13.62
CA GLY A 535 44.06 -3.44 14.21
C GLY A 535 44.32 -3.81 15.68
N THR A 536 43.33 -4.22 16.47
CA THR A 536 43.53 -4.70 17.85
C THR A 536 43.82 -6.20 17.95
N ARG A 537 43.77 -6.91 16.82
CA ARG A 537 43.88 -8.37 16.70
C ARG A 537 45.14 -8.80 15.92
N LEU A 538 45.75 -7.89 15.15
CA LEU A 538 46.92 -8.10 14.28
C LEU A 538 48.23 -7.52 14.88
N GLN A 539 49.36 -7.83 14.25
CA GLN A 539 50.70 -7.44 14.74
C GLN A 539 51.12 -6.02 14.28
N ASP A 540 52.21 -5.49 14.86
CA ASP A 540 52.65 -4.10 14.66
C ASP A 540 52.95 -3.73 13.19
N ALA A 541 53.35 -4.69 12.36
CA ALA A 541 53.56 -4.45 10.93
C ALA A 541 52.23 -4.11 10.21
N ASP A 542 51.21 -4.94 10.43
CA ASP A 542 49.86 -4.78 9.88
C ASP A 542 49.20 -3.47 10.32
N ILE A 543 49.39 -3.09 11.59
CA ILE A 543 48.85 -1.84 12.16
C ILE A 543 49.35 -0.61 11.38
N ASN A 544 50.57 -0.63 10.85
CA ASN A 544 51.08 0.47 10.04
C ASN A 544 50.42 0.53 8.64
N ARG A 545 50.10 -0.62 8.03
CA ARG A 545 49.33 -0.71 6.77
C ARG A 545 47.86 -0.28 6.97
N ILE A 546 47.25 -0.67 8.09
CA ILE A 546 45.90 -0.21 8.46
C ILE A 546 45.89 1.31 8.65
N ARG A 547 46.89 1.87 9.36
CA ARG A 547 46.99 3.31 9.60
C ARG A 547 47.15 4.12 8.31
N SER A 548 47.88 3.63 7.31
CA SER A 548 47.99 4.32 6.01
C SER A 548 46.68 4.29 5.23
N LEU A 549 46.01 3.13 5.15
CA LEU A 549 44.69 2.99 4.50
C LEU A 549 43.64 3.91 5.13
N VAL A 550 43.51 3.92 6.45
CA VAL A 550 42.58 4.80 7.17
C VAL A 550 42.92 6.28 6.96
N SER A 551 44.21 6.64 6.88
CA SER A 551 44.61 8.04 6.68
C SER A 551 44.29 8.58 5.28
N ILE A 552 44.07 7.74 4.27
CA ILE A 552 43.61 8.15 2.93
C ILE A 552 42.15 8.61 2.98
N TYR A 553 41.30 7.94 3.77
CA TYR A 553 39.87 8.27 3.88
C TYR A 553 39.58 9.54 4.70
N CYS A 554 40.57 10.11 5.38
CA CYS A 554 40.42 11.39 6.10
C CYS A 554 40.10 12.58 5.19
N SER A 555 40.34 12.47 3.88
CA SER A 555 39.94 13.43 2.85
C SER A 555 38.89 12.86 1.88
N CYS A 556 38.05 11.93 2.34
CA CYS A 556 36.89 11.49 1.56
C CYS A 556 35.85 12.62 1.42
N HIS A 557 35.06 12.59 0.34
CA HIS A 557 33.93 13.52 0.16
C HIS A 557 32.66 13.04 0.90
N ASP A 558 32.58 11.75 1.23
CA ASP A 558 31.50 11.21 2.05
C ASP A 558 31.76 11.55 3.53
N VAL A 559 30.81 12.27 4.14
CA VAL A 559 30.89 12.76 5.52
C VAL A 559 31.01 11.60 6.51
N GLU A 560 30.37 10.46 6.24
CA GLU A 560 30.36 9.29 7.12
C GLU A 560 31.74 8.63 7.14
N LEU A 561 32.28 8.37 5.95
CA LEU A 561 33.61 7.78 5.78
C LEU A 561 34.72 8.71 6.28
N GLN A 562 34.57 10.02 6.04
CA GLN A 562 35.51 11.03 6.55
C GLN A 562 35.49 11.08 8.08
N GLN A 563 34.31 11.11 8.72
CA GLN A 563 34.19 11.16 10.17
C GLN A 563 34.83 9.92 10.82
N ARG A 564 34.46 8.70 10.37
CA ARG A 564 35.09 7.45 10.86
C ARG A 564 36.60 7.47 10.67
N ALA A 565 37.08 7.87 9.49
CA ALA A 565 38.51 7.88 9.21
C ALA A 565 39.28 8.87 10.08
N VAL A 566 38.76 10.08 10.31
CA VAL A 566 39.38 11.09 11.18
C VAL A 566 39.39 10.63 12.64
N GLU A 567 38.28 10.09 13.15
CA GLU A 567 38.20 9.54 14.52
C GLU A 567 39.18 8.39 14.72
N TYR A 568 39.22 7.42 13.81
CA TYR A 568 40.13 6.28 13.88
C TYR A 568 41.60 6.72 13.78
N ASN A 569 41.92 7.71 12.93
CA ASN A 569 43.27 8.28 12.81
C ASN A 569 43.68 9.05 14.08
N ILE A 570 42.73 9.68 14.80
CA ILE A 570 42.98 10.29 16.12
C ILE A 570 43.28 9.20 17.17
N LEU A 571 42.50 8.12 17.20
CA LEU A 571 42.75 6.97 18.09
C LEU A 571 44.15 6.38 17.82
N PHE A 572 44.50 6.09 16.56
CA PHE A 572 45.82 5.58 16.13
C PHE A 572 47.02 6.50 16.39
N ARG A 573 46.80 7.79 16.72
CA ARG A 573 47.86 8.79 16.96
C ARG A 573 47.97 9.26 18.42
N LYS A 574 46.86 9.30 19.16
CA LYS A 574 46.82 9.87 20.53
C LYS A 574 46.40 8.88 21.61
N TYR A 575 45.56 7.90 21.27
CA TYR A 575 44.83 7.08 22.25
C TYR A 575 44.94 5.58 21.95
N ASP A 576 46.10 5.15 21.45
CA ASP A 576 46.34 3.78 21.00
C ASP A 576 46.09 2.75 22.13
N HIS A 577 46.42 3.14 23.36
CA HIS A 577 46.16 2.35 24.59
C HIS A 577 44.67 2.16 24.92
N LEU A 578 43.76 3.03 24.44
CA LEU A 578 42.31 2.88 24.62
C LEU A 578 41.67 2.02 23.52
N ARG A 579 42.39 1.80 22.41
CA ARG A 579 41.87 1.15 21.19
C ARG A 579 41.40 -0.28 21.47
N ALA A 580 42.10 -1.02 22.33
CA ALA A 580 41.71 -2.36 22.75
C ALA A 580 40.37 -2.38 23.52
N SER A 581 40.18 -1.47 24.49
CA SER A 581 38.98 -1.40 25.33
C SER A 581 37.74 -0.89 24.58
N ILE A 582 37.92 -0.03 23.56
CA ILE A 582 36.82 0.52 22.75
C ILE A 582 36.35 -0.47 21.67
N LEU A 583 37.21 -1.41 21.25
CA LEU A 583 36.97 -2.33 20.13
C LEU A 583 36.88 -3.80 20.58
N GLU A 584 36.44 -4.01 21.81
CA GLU A 584 36.01 -5.31 22.33
C GLU A 584 34.80 -5.85 21.52
N LYS A 585 34.56 -7.16 21.63
CA LYS A 585 33.49 -7.85 20.88
C LYS A 585 32.12 -7.29 21.27
N MET A 586 31.33 -6.89 20.28
CA MET A 586 30.00 -6.31 20.52
C MET A 586 29.08 -7.29 21.26
N PRO A 587 28.25 -6.81 22.21
CA PRO A 587 27.27 -7.66 22.88
C PRO A 587 26.22 -8.18 21.90
N VAL A 588 25.76 -9.41 22.10
CA VAL A 588 24.69 -10.00 21.28
C VAL A 588 23.36 -9.35 21.67
N VAL A 589 22.76 -8.62 20.74
CA VAL A 589 21.41 -8.07 20.89
C VAL A 589 20.40 -9.20 20.83
N GLU A 590 19.60 -9.37 21.89
CA GLU A 590 18.48 -10.31 21.92
C GLU A 590 17.32 -9.81 21.05
N LYS A 591 16.57 -10.73 20.43
CA LYS A 591 15.45 -10.36 19.56
C LYS A 591 14.28 -9.81 20.40
N PHE A 592 13.96 -8.53 20.23
CA PHE A 592 12.62 -8.01 20.51
C PHE A 592 11.61 -8.67 19.54
N GLY A 593 11.16 -9.88 19.88
CA GLY A 593 10.30 -10.71 19.03
C GLY A 593 10.12 -12.14 19.53
N ASP A 594 11.16 -12.74 20.12
CA ASP A 594 11.01 -13.96 20.91
C ASP A 594 10.48 -13.58 22.29
N GLY A 595 9.16 -13.51 22.42
CA GLY A 595 8.52 -13.50 23.73
C GLY A 595 8.90 -14.76 24.48
N GLN A 596 9.50 -14.63 25.66
CA GLN A 596 9.60 -15.76 26.58
C GLN A 596 8.20 -16.35 26.77
N GLU A 597 8.06 -17.67 26.64
CA GLU A 597 6.91 -18.36 27.20
C GLU A 597 6.89 -18.06 28.70
N SER A 598 6.01 -17.15 29.11
CA SER A 598 5.71 -16.92 30.52
C SER A 598 4.95 -18.15 31.02
N ARG A 599 5.72 -19.19 31.37
CA ARG A 599 5.22 -20.46 31.90
C ARG A 599 4.75 -20.27 33.34
N GLU A 600 3.71 -19.48 33.50
CA GLU A 600 2.95 -19.36 34.73
C GLU A 600 2.15 -20.66 34.92
N THR A 601 2.83 -21.65 35.50
CA THR A 601 2.19 -22.90 35.95
C THR A 601 1.30 -22.59 37.15
N ASP A 602 0.01 -22.39 36.89
CA ASP A 602 -0.98 -22.24 37.96
C ASP A 602 -1.12 -23.56 38.76
N GLN A 603 -1.42 -23.45 40.06
CA GLN A 603 -1.04 -24.46 41.07
C GLN A 603 -1.78 -25.82 41.00
N ASN A 604 -2.61 -26.06 39.98
CA ASN A 604 -3.37 -27.31 39.80
C ASN A 604 -3.13 -28.02 38.44
N GLY A 605 -2.13 -27.62 37.65
CA GLY A 605 -1.50 -28.51 36.65
C GLY A 605 -2.39 -29.05 35.52
N ASN A 606 -3.31 -28.23 34.99
CA ASN A 606 -4.05 -28.54 33.76
C ASN A 606 -3.69 -27.53 32.66
N GLU A 607 -3.38 -28.01 31.46
CA GLU A 607 -3.08 -27.18 30.28
C GLU A 607 -4.38 -26.67 29.62
N ILE A 608 -4.41 -25.39 29.24
CA ILE A 608 -5.50 -24.80 28.45
C ILE A 608 -4.93 -24.30 27.13
N VAL A 609 -5.18 -25.04 26.04
CA VAL A 609 -4.75 -24.67 24.69
C VAL A 609 -5.80 -23.78 24.03
N THR A 610 -5.50 -22.49 23.86
CA THR A 610 -6.25 -21.59 22.99
C THR A 610 -5.60 -21.52 21.60
N PRO A 611 -6.35 -21.72 20.50
CA PRO A 611 -5.77 -21.72 19.16
C PRO A 611 -5.49 -20.30 18.67
N ILE A 612 -4.22 -19.99 18.37
CA ILE A 612 -3.84 -18.74 17.71
C ILE A 612 -4.33 -18.76 16.25
N VAL A 613 -5.30 -17.92 15.95
CA VAL A 613 -5.74 -17.67 14.56
C VAL A 613 -4.79 -16.66 13.92
N LEU A 614 -4.19 -17.04 12.79
CA LEU A 614 -3.42 -16.14 11.93
C LEU A 614 -4.33 -15.11 11.23
N GLN A 615 -4.80 -14.11 11.98
CA GLN A 615 -5.14 -12.81 11.40
C GLN A 615 -3.83 -12.06 11.18
N GLY A 616 -3.37 -11.98 9.94
CA GLY A 616 -2.32 -11.05 9.58
C GLY A 616 -2.88 -9.63 9.65
N GLU A 617 -2.46 -8.85 10.64
CA GLU A 617 -2.74 -7.42 10.64
C GLU A 617 -2.04 -6.79 9.43
N PRO A 618 -2.75 -6.04 8.57
CA PRO A 618 -2.10 -5.17 7.61
C PRO A 618 -1.37 -4.04 8.35
N SER A 619 -0.40 -3.43 7.67
CA SER A 619 0.32 -2.24 8.12
C SER A 619 -0.57 -1.23 8.85
N THR A 620 -0.19 -0.87 10.07
CA THR A 620 -0.88 0.12 10.90
C THR A 620 -0.69 1.54 10.36
N ASP A 621 -1.45 1.87 9.31
CA ASP A 621 -1.91 3.25 9.12
C ASP A 621 -2.53 3.74 10.44
N PRO A 622 -2.26 5.00 10.86
CA PRO A 622 -2.71 5.49 12.15
C PRO A 622 -4.25 5.52 12.22
N LYS A 623 -4.82 4.77 13.17
CA LYS A 623 -6.26 4.88 13.48
C LYS A 623 -6.59 6.33 13.85
N PRO A 624 -7.70 6.89 13.33
CA PRO A 624 -8.04 8.28 13.56
C PRO A 624 -8.32 8.52 15.05
N GLN A 625 -7.53 9.39 15.67
CA GLN A 625 -7.94 10.04 16.91
C GLN A 625 -9.14 10.96 16.63
N GLU A 626 -10.02 11.11 17.62
CA GLU A 626 -11.26 11.88 17.45
C GLU A 626 -10.96 13.36 17.15
N PRO A 627 -11.66 14.00 16.19
CA PRO A 627 -11.39 15.37 15.76
C PRO A 627 -11.92 16.45 16.73
N ASN A 628 -11.78 16.23 18.05
CA ASN A 628 -12.29 17.12 19.11
C ASN A 628 -11.14 17.85 19.82
N GLN A 629 -11.12 19.18 19.67
CA GLN A 629 -10.45 20.25 20.45
C GLN A 629 -9.68 21.29 19.60
N VAL A 630 -9.36 21.01 18.33
CA VAL A 630 -8.74 22.03 17.43
C VAL A 630 -9.79 22.97 16.81
N PHE A 631 -11.03 22.49 16.59
CA PHE A 631 -12.12 23.30 16.06
C PHE A 631 -12.53 24.47 16.99
N ASP A 632 -12.48 24.25 18.30
CA ASP A 632 -12.93 25.17 19.35
C ASP A 632 -12.13 26.49 19.44
N LEU A 633 -10.95 26.53 18.78
CA LEU A 633 -10.10 27.73 18.68
C LEU A 633 -10.23 28.49 17.34
N LEU A 634 -10.88 27.90 16.33
CA LEU A 634 -11.10 28.57 15.04
C LEU A 634 -12.44 29.30 14.97
N ASP A 635 -13.46 28.82 15.69
CA ASP A 635 -14.84 29.32 15.58
C ASP A 635 -15.08 30.68 16.26
N LEU A 636 -14.08 31.18 17.03
CA LEU A 636 -14.14 32.48 17.72
C LEU A 636 -13.62 33.66 16.87
N LEU A 637 -12.98 33.39 15.72
CA LEU A 637 -12.48 34.41 14.78
C LEU A 637 -13.51 34.65 13.66
N GLY A 638 -14.71 35.07 14.07
CA GLY A 638 -15.88 35.19 13.19
C GLY A 638 -15.73 36.23 12.08
N ASP A 639 -15.56 35.76 10.84
CA ASP A 639 -15.70 36.51 9.59
C ASP A 639 -16.53 35.67 8.59
N PRO A 640 -17.31 36.28 7.68
CA PRO A 640 -18.34 35.59 6.91
C PRO A 640 -17.79 34.74 5.74
N VAL A 641 -18.62 33.78 5.31
CA VAL A 641 -18.34 32.88 4.19
C VAL A 641 -18.33 33.64 2.85
N ASP A 642 -17.25 33.47 2.07
CA ASP A 642 -17.31 33.66 0.62
C ASP A 642 -16.42 32.63 -0.10
N THR A 643 -16.81 32.22 -1.32
CA THR A 643 -16.32 30.96 -1.95
C THR A 643 -15.62 31.17 -3.29
N SER A 644 -14.38 30.69 -3.42
CA SER A 644 -13.73 30.42 -4.73
C SER A 644 -12.55 29.45 -4.60
N PRO A 645 -12.20 28.69 -5.67
CA PRO A 645 -11.38 27.49 -5.58
C PRO A 645 -9.86 27.71 -5.69
N ALA A 646 -9.09 26.77 -5.13
CA ALA A 646 -7.63 26.71 -5.25
C ALA A 646 -7.16 26.09 -6.59
N PRO A 647 -6.04 26.54 -7.17
CA PRO A 647 -5.40 25.90 -8.33
C PRO A 647 -4.62 24.64 -7.93
N SER A 648 -4.52 23.68 -8.85
CA SER A 648 -3.81 22.41 -8.67
C SER A 648 -2.33 22.50 -9.02
N ASN A 649 -1.44 22.03 -8.15
CA ASN A 649 -0.02 21.84 -8.47
C ASN A 649 0.21 20.61 -9.38
N PRO A 650 0.97 20.74 -10.48
CA PRO A 650 1.61 19.61 -11.13
C PRO A 650 2.92 19.26 -10.41
N ALA A 651 3.23 17.96 -10.27
CA ALA A 651 4.54 17.51 -9.78
C ALA A 651 5.61 17.61 -10.88
N HIS A 652 6.83 18.00 -10.51
CA HIS A 652 8.06 17.76 -11.28
C HIS A 652 9.24 17.51 -10.32
N ALA A 653 10.22 16.72 -10.76
CA ALA A 653 11.36 16.30 -9.94
C ALA A 653 12.50 17.33 -9.94
N GLY A 654 13.34 17.30 -8.90
CA GLY A 654 14.46 18.22 -8.75
C GLY A 654 15.32 17.96 -7.51
N THR A 655 15.99 16.80 -7.44
CA THR A 655 17.03 16.54 -6.42
C THR A 655 18.23 17.46 -6.66
N GLY A 656 18.39 18.51 -5.86
CA GLY A 656 19.43 19.53 -6.04
C GLY A 656 20.04 20.05 -4.72
N SER A 657 21.21 19.51 -4.38
CA SER A 657 22.21 20.02 -3.43
C SER A 657 21.74 20.89 -2.24
N PHE A 658 21.43 20.25 -1.11
CA PHE A 658 21.24 20.92 0.19
C PHE A 658 22.56 21.42 0.84
N LEU A 659 23.73 21.03 0.31
CA LEU A 659 25.04 21.29 0.92
C LEU A 659 25.78 22.53 0.37
N GLY A 660 25.22 23.22 -0.64
CA GLY A 660 25.90 24.35 -1.31
C GLY A 660 25.88 25.70 -0.56
N LEU A 661 25.15 25.82 0.55
CA LEU A 661 24.85 27.12 1.19
C LEU A 661 25.53 27.36 2.55
N LEU A 662 26.36 26.44 3.04
CA LEU A 662 26.99 26.53 4.36
C LEU A 662 28.44 27.08 4.37
N GLN A 663 29.03 27.37 3.21
CA GLN A 663 30.48 27.63 3.12
C GLN A 663 30.88 29.12 3.04
N ASP A 664 29.92 30.04 2.89
CA ASP A 664 30.19 31.49 2.78
C ASP A 664 29.36 32.32 3.78
N LEU A 665 29.74 32.25 5.07
CA LEU A 665 29.28 33.15 6.12
C LEU A 665 30.46 33.68 6.94
N LYS A 666 31.00 34.83 6.53
CA LYS A 666 31.62 35.76 7.50
C LYS A 666 30.50 36.34 8.37
N PRO A 667 30.70 36.49 9.69
CA PRO A 667 29.68 37.09 10.55
C PRO A 667 29.50 38.56 10.18
N SER A 668 28.29 38.90 9.70
CA SER A 668 27.81 40.28 9.59
C SER A 668 26.84 40.52 10.75
N GLU A 669 27.12 41.53 11.57
CA GLU A 669 26.32 41.83 12.77
C GLU A 669 24.97 42.48 12.43
N ALA A 670 24.02 41.65 11.96
CA ALA A 670 22.61 42.00 11.98
C ALA A 670 22.05 41.69 13.37
N VAL A 671 21.84 42.73 14.19
CA VAL A 671 21.26 42.59 15.54
C VAL A 671 19.86 41.96 15.42
N PRO A 672 19.62 40.76 15.99
CA PRO A 672 18.32 40.10 15.86
C PRO A 672 17.26 40.90 16.61
N SER A 673 16.18 41.29 15.91
CA SER A 673 15.06 41.98 16.55
C SER A 673 14.42 41.05 17.59
N ARG A 674 14.49 41.45 18.87
CA ARG A 674 13.85 40.79 20.00
C ARG A 674 12.51 41.43 20.34
N MET A 675 11.58 40.62 20.83
CA MET A 675 10.25 41.03 21.29
C MET A 675 9.90 40.25 22.55
N GLU A 676 9.58 40.94 23.64
CA GLU A 676 9.00 40.31 24.83
C GLU A 676 7.57 39.89 24.50
N VAL A 677 7.22 38.63 24.73
CA VAL A 677 5.94 38.01 24.33
C VAL A 677 5.05 37.66 25.52
N TYR A 678 5.65 37.18 26.61
CA TYR A 678 4.93 36.84 27.84
C TYR A 678 5.84 37.01 29.05
N LYS A 679 5.30 37.53 30.15
CA LYS A 679 6.06 37.80 31.39
C LYS A 679 5.15 37.83 32.61
N GLN A 680 4.73 36.66 33.07
CA GLN A 680 3.91 36.51 34.27
C GLN A 680 4.36 35.25 35.03
N ASN A 681 4.03 35.17 36.33
CA ASN A 681 4.32 34.01 37.19
C ASN A 681 5.81 33.57 37.19
N GLY A 682 6.73 34.54 37.02
CA GLY A 682 8.17 34.27 36.91
C GLY A 682 8.62 33.60 35.61
N LEU A 683 7.75 33.40 34.62
CA LEU A 683 8.11 32.88 33.30
C LEU A 683 8.16 34.02 32.27
N LEU A 684 9.32 34.17 31.61
CA LEU A 684 9.59 35.13 30.56
C LEU A 684 9.75 34.39 29.21
N VAL A 685 9.04 34.86 28.18
CA VAL A 685 9.18 34.38 26.80
C VAL A 685 9.62 35.55 25.92
N GLU A 686 10.81 35.45 25.34
CA GLU A 686 11.30 36.37 24.30
C GLU A 686 11.25 35.69 22.92
N PHE A 687 10.77 36.40 21.90
CA PHE A 687 10.93 35.99 20.51
C PHE A 687 12.11 36.73 19.89
N SER A 688 13.04 35.99 19.27
CA SER A 688 14.08 36.53 18.39
C SER A 688 13.79 36.13 16.94
N MET A 689 13.82 37.10 16.04
CA MET A 689 13.43 36.92 14.64
C MET A 689 14.64 37.00 13.70
N SER A 690 14.75 36.04 12.78
CA SER A 690 15.76 36.00 11.73
C SER A 690 15.18 35.45 10.41
N ARG A 691 15.87 35.68 9.29
CA ARG A 691 15.50 35.15 7.97
C ARG A 691 16.51 34.09 7.53
N ALA A 692 16.03 33.06 6.84
CA ALA A 692 16.92 32.10 6.20
C ALA A 692 17.59 32.74 4.96
N PRO A 693 18.93 32.67 4.81
CA PRO A 693 19.60 33.19 3.63
C PRO A 693 19.20 32.36 2.40
N GLY A 694 18.42 32.97 1.50
CA GLY A 694 17.91 32.36 0.27
C GLY A 694 16.38 32.40 0.12
N GLU A 695 15.62 32.45 1.21
CA GLU A 695 14.14 32.39 1.19
C GLU A 695 13.51 33.63 1.84
N SER A 696 13.24 34.67 1.04
CA SER A 696 12.60 35.91 1.50
C SER A 696 11.15 35.75 1.99
N ALA A 697 10.54 34.58 1.79
CA ALA A 697 9.20 34.22 2.27
C ALA A 697 9.21 33.42 3.59
N LEU A 698 10.38 33.01 4.10
CA LEU A 698 10.51 32.21 5.33
C LEU A 698 11.06 33.05 6.49
N LEU A 699 10.22 33.31 7.48
CA LEU A 699 10.62 33.88 8.76
C LEU A 699 10.91 32.76 9.77
N LEU A 700 12.05 32.85 10.45
CA LEU A 700 12.40 32.00 11.58
C LEU A 700 12.20 32.80 12.87
N ILE A 701 11.44 32.24 13.81
CA ILE A 701 11.20 32.83 15.12
C ILE A 701 11.69 31.84 16.17
N THR A 702 12.77 32.19 16.87
CA THR A 702 13.26 31.42 18.01
C THR A 702 12.66 31.99 19.28
N ALA A 703 11.69 31.27 19.84
CA ALA A 703 11.18 31.51 21.18
C ALA A 703 12.23 31.07 22.20
N THR A 704 12.53 31.93 23.16
CA THR A 704 13.48 31.70 24.25
C THR A 704 12.73 31.87 25.57
N VAL A 705 12.68 30.82 26.37
CA VAL A 705 11.89 30.73 27.60
C VAL A 705 12.83 30.70 28.80
N ILE A 706 12.67 31.66 29.69
CA ILE A 706 13.50 31.90 30.87
C ILE A 706 12.60 31.86 32.11
N ASN A 707 12.96 31.06 33.09
CA ASN A 707 12.29 30.99 34.39
C ASN A 707 13.10 31.78 35.43
N THR A 708 12.43 32.68 36.15
CA THR A 708 13.01 33.52 37.21
C THR A 708 12.51 33.13 38.61
N ASN A 709 11.71 32.05 38.71
CA ASN A 709 11.33 31.47 39.99
C ASN A 709 12.52 30.70 40.63
N SER A 710 12.44 30.50 41.94
CA SER A 710 13.40 29.72 42.75
C SER A 710 13.23 28.20 42.63
N GLY A 711 12.48 27.72 41.64
CA GLY A 711 12.20 26.31 41.39
C GLY A 711 11.82 26.10 39.93
N ASP A 712 12.01 24.87 39.45
CA ASP A 712 11.88 24.52 38.04
C ASP A 712 10.41 24.51 37.58
N VAL A 713 10.15 24.92 36.34
CA VAL A 713 8.81 24.90 35.74
C VAL A 713 8.69 23.66 34.86
N GLU A 714 7.78 22.76 35.21
CA GLU A 714 7.62 21.47 34.55
C GLU A 714 6.52 21.48 33.48
N ASN A 715 6.55 20.50 32.58
CA ASN A 715 5.54 20.26 31.55
C ASN A 715 5.26 21.49 30.67
N PHE A 716 6.29 22.29 30.40
CA PHE A 716 6.17 23.46 29.52
C PHE A 716 5.83 23.01 28.10
N SER A 717 4.77 23.59 27.56
CA SER A 717 4.33 23.39 26.18
C SER A 717 3.80 24.69 25.59
N MET A 718 4.16 24.95 24.33
CA MET A 718 3.69 26.07 23.53
C MET A 718 2.96 25.53 22.30
N GLN A 719 1.80 26.12 21.98
CA GLN A 719 1.06 25.90 20.74
C GLN A 719 0.93 27.22 19.98
N VAL A 720 0.92 27.15 18.65
CA VAL A 720 0.97 28.32 17.76
C VAL A 720 -0.10 28.20 16.69
N ALA A 721 -0.90 29.25 16.49
CA ALA A 721 -1.88 29.37 15.41
C ALA A 721 -1.68 30.67 14.62
N VAL A 722 -1.89 30.58 13.30
CA VAL A 722 -1.77 31.70 12.35
C VAL A 722 -2.93 31.63 11.32
N PRO A 723 -3.28 32.74 10.64
CA PRO A 723 -4.31 32.71 9.59
C PRO A 723 -3.98 31.75 8.44
N LYS A 724 -5.01 31.21 7.78
CA LYS A 724 -4.92 30.26 6.63
C LYS A 724 -4.14 30.78 5.40
N SER A 725 -3.67 32.03 5.41
CA SER A 725 -2.79 32.62 4.40
C SER A 725 -1.30 32.32 4.63
N PHE A 726 -0.93 31.80 5.80
CA PHE A 726 0.42 31.41 6.19
C PHE A 726 0.53 29.89 6.33
N GLN A 727 1.74 29.36 6.27
CA GLN A 727 2.05 28.02 6.76
C GLN A 727 2.96 28.15 7.99
N VAL A 728 2.75 27.31 9.00
CA VAL A 728 3.56 27.31 10.23
C VAL A 728 3.97 25.89 10.61
N ASP A 729 5.29 25.67 10.76
CA ASP A 729 5.83 24.47 11.40
C ASP A 729 6.38 24.88 12.77
N LEU A 730 5.98 24.15 13.82
CA LEU A 730 6.55 24.29 15.16
C LEU A 730 7.50 23.11 15.42
N LEU A 731 8.79 23.39 15.58
CA LEU A 731 9.77 22.36 15.95
C LEU A 731 9.65 22.01 17.44
N ALA A 732 10.18 20.84 17.83
CA ALA A 732 10.22 20.41 19.23
C ALA A 732 11.02 21.42 20.10
N PRO A 733 10.63 21.64 21.36
CA PRO A 733 11.40 22.46 22.30
C PRO A 733 12.67 21.73 22.75
N SER A 734 13.68 22.49 23.18
CA SER A 734 14.95 21.91 23.67
C SER A 734 14.84 21.17 25.01
N SER A 735 13.74 21.38 25.76
CA SER A 735 13.36 20.65 26.98
C SER A 735 11.86 20.82 27.23
N SER A 736 11.25 19.90 27.99
CA SER A 736 9.90 20.05 28.57
C SER A 736 9.91 20.68 29.98
N THR A 737 11.09 20.88 30.57
CA THR A 737 11.29 21.57 31.85
C THR A 737 12.13 22.83 31.66
N VAL A 738 11.70 23.94 32.28
CA VAL A 738 12.41 25.23 32.28
C VAL A 738 13.10 25.42 33.64
N PRO A 739 14.44 25.28 33.72
CA PRO A 739 15.15 25.26 34.99
C PRO A 739 15.09 26.62 35.71
N SER A 740 15.17 26.57 37.03
CA SER A 740 15.14 27.71 37.96
C SER A 740 16.23 28.76 37.71
N GLN A 741 16.08 29.92 38.36
CA GLN A 741 16.87 31.14 38.15
C GLN A 741 18.39 30.89 37.98
N GLY A 742 18.87 30.98 36.74
CA GLY A 742 20.28 30.80 36.37
C GLY A 742 20.57 29.56 35.51
N GLY A 743 19.59 28.66 35.33
CA GLY A 743 19.69 27.55 34.38
C GLY A 743 19.65 27.97 32.90
N PRO A 744 19.99 27.06 31.96
CA PRO A 744 19.92 27.34 30.53
C PRO A 744 18.46 27.57 30.08
N PRO A 745 18.21 28.55 29.17
CA PRO A 745 16.88 28.81 28.67
C PRO A 745 16.39 27.66 27.76
N VAL A 746 15.08 27.41 27.77
CA VAL A 746 14.46 26.49 26.81
C VAL A 746 14.22 27.25 25.52
N THR A 747 14.68 26.70 24.38
CA THR A 747 14.45 27.30 23.07
C THR A 747 13.51 26.44 22.24
N GLN A 748 12.62 27.09 21.48
CA GLN A 748 11.73 26.43 20.54
C GLN A 748 11.62 27.26 19.27
N VAL A 749 11.69 26.60 18.11
CA VAL A 749 11.80 27.27 16.81
C VAL A 749 10.49 27.14 16.04
N ILE A 750 9.95 28.29 15.64
CA ILE A 750 8.75 28.43 14.81
C ILE A 750 9.21 28.84 13.41
N ARG A 751 8.83 28.06 12.39
CA ARG A 751 9.02 28.40 10.97
C ARG A 751 7.71 28.97 10.45
N VAL A 752 7.71 30.22 9.96
CA VAL A 752 6.52 30.87 9.41
C VAL A 752 6.76 31.23 7.95
N MET A 753 6.03 30.58 7.05
CA MET A 753 6.06 30.88 5.62
C MET A 753 4.96 31.89 5.27
N ASN A 754 5.35 33.03 4.70
CA ASN A 754 4.47 34.12 4.29
C ASN A 754 4.54 34.36 2.76
N PRO A 755 3.94 33.48 1.94
CA PRO A 755 4.01 33.57 0.48
C PRO A 755 3.25 34.77 -0.12
N LYS A 756 2.56 35.57 0.71
CA LYS A 756 1.77 36.75 0.30
C LYS A 756 2.29 38.08 0.86
N GLN A 757 3.36 38.06 1.66
CA GLN A 757 3.93 39.24 2.35
C GLN A 757 2.89 40.08 3.14
N ILE A 758 1.89 39.41 3.73
CA ILE A 758 0.85 40.04 4.57
C ILE A 758 1.38 40.17 6.01
N PRO A 759 1.08 41.24 6.78
CA PRO A 759 1.46 41.33 8.19
C PRO A 759 1.00 40.12 9.01
N LEU A 760 1.91 39.52 9.78
CA LEU A 760 1.61 38.35 10.61
C LEU A 760 0.73 38.73 11.81
N ARG A 761 -0.27 37.89 12.06
CA ARG A 761 -0.97 37.77 13.35
C ARG A 761 -0.78 36.34 13.84
N MET A 762 -0.54 36.18 15.14
CA MET A 762 -0.22 34.88 15.73
C MET A 762 -0.88 34.75 17.10
N ARG A 763 -1.61 33.66 17.32
CA ARG A 763 -2.18 33.31 18.62
C ARG A 763 -1.34 32.21 19.24
N LEU A 764 -0.90 32.42 20.46
CA LEU A 764 -0.10 31.49 21.24
C LEU A 764 -0.92 30.92 22.38
N ARG A 765 -0.70 29.65 22.72
CA ARG A 765 -1.19 29.04 23.96
C ARG A 765 -0.01 28.43 24.69
N PHE A 766 0.15 28.81 25.95
CA PHE A 766 1.14 28.24 26.87
C PHE A 766 0.43 27.34 27.88
N SER A 767 1.04 26.20 28.22
CA SER A 767 0.63 25.37 29.35
C SER A 767 1.88 24.91 30.10
N TYR A 768 1.92 25.12 31.42
CA TYR A 768 3.08 24.79 32.26
C TYR A 768 2.68 24.62 33.73
N THR A 769 3.49 23.90 34.51
CA THR A 769 3.29 23.70 35.96
C THR A 769 4.32 24.51 36.75
N LEU A 770 3.84 25.35 37.66
CA LEU A 770 4.68 26.13 38.58
C LEU A 770 5.26 25.25 39.71
N PRO A 771 6.36 25.67 40.37
CA PRO A 771 6.93 24.96 41.54
C PRO A 771 5.97 24.78 42.73
N SER A 772 4.86 25.53 42.75
CA SER A 772 3.76 25.38 43.71
C SER A 772 2.77 24.25 43.39
N GLY A 773 3.00 23.48 42.31
CA GLY A 773 2.09 22.47 41.79
C GLY A 773 0.89 23.04 41.00
N ALA A 774 0.81 24.36 40.84
CA ALA A 774 -0.27 25.01 40.08
C ALA A 774 -0.03 24.92 38.57
N VAL A 775 -0.98 24.31 37.85
CA VAL A 775 -0.99 24.28 36.38
C VAL A 775 -1.54 25.61 35.86
N VAL A 776 -0.76 26.30 35.05
CA VAL A 776 -1.16 27.53 34.36
C VAL A 776 -1.40 27.23 32.88
N GLN A 777 -2.55 27.66 32.37
CA GLN A 777 -2.79 27.77 30.93
C GLN A 777 -3.08 29.22 30.57
N HIS A 778 -2.38 29.74 29.57
CA HIS A 778 -2.49 31.13 29.12
C HIS A 778 -2.58 31.22 27.61
N VAL A 779 -3.24 32.26 27.09
CA VAL A 779 -3.42 32.50 25.65
C VAL A 779 -3.11 33.97 25.34
N GLU A 780 -2.24 34.19 24.37
CA GLU A 780 -1.71 35.51 23.98
C GLU A 780 -1.93 35.76 22.48
N GLU A 781 -2.31 36.98 22.08
CA GLU A 781 -2.55 37.33 20.67
C GLU A 781 -1.60 38.43 20.16
N LEU A 782 -0.56 37.99 19.46
CA LEU A 782 0.46 38.86 18.86
C LEU A 782 -0.03 39.41 17.53
N ASN A 783 -0.36 40.70 17.51
CA ASN A 783 -0.84 41.44 16.34
C ASN A 783 0.16 42.48 15.80
N SER A 784 1.30 42.69 16.48
CA SER A 784 2.22 43.81 16.26
C SER A 784 3.69 43.37 16.20
N PHE A 785 4.04 42.58 15.20
CA PHE A 785 5.44 42.19 14.93
C PHE A 785 6.24 43.37 14.35
N PRO A 786 7.53 43.54 14.67
CA PRO A 786 8.35 44.66 14.16
C PRO A 786 8.45 44.68 12.63
N GLU A 787 8.31 45.86 12.00
CA GLU A 787 8.45 45.99 10.54
C GLU A 787 9.83 45.53 10.03
N THR A 788 10.86 45.60 10.87
CA THR A 788 12.24 45.14 10.56
C THR A 788 12.36 43.63 10.39
N ALA A 789 11.33 42.83 10.76
CA ALA A 789 11.25 41.42 10.39
C ALA A 789 10.60 41.22 9.00
N TRP A 790 9.82 42.21 8.52
CA TRP A 790 8.94 42.11 7.34
C TRP A 790 9.41 42.88 6.10
N LYS A 791 10.27 43.89 6.26
CA LYS A 791 10.97 44.58 5.16
C LYS A 791 12.31 43.91 4.89
#